data_AF-A0A8I2D8Q1-F1
#
_entry.id   AF-A0A8I2D8Q1-F1
#
_cell.length_a   1.000
_cell.length_b   1.000
_cell.length_c   1.000
_cell.angle_alpha   90.00
_cell.angle_beta   90.00
_cell.angle_gamma   90.00
#
_symmetry.space_group_name_H-M   'P 1'
#
loop_
_entity.id
_entity.type
_entity.pdbx_description
1 polymer ?
#
loop_
_entity_poly.entity_id
_entity_poly.type
_entity_poly.pdbx_seq_one_letter_code
_entity_poly.pdbx_strand_id
1 'polypeptide(L)'
;MNLIYLDYNATTPLATEVIEAMKPFMEVYFGNPSSAYVLGQKTRLAVEEARRQVSTLLGCQPDEVIFTSGGTESNNMAIKGAALANRSKGNHIITSCIEHPSVLEVCHWLESHGFRITYLPVDEFGRVDLDAFRAAISEETIIVSIMHSNNETGSLQPVQEIGMIAKQHGILFHVDAAQSIGKIPVKVDDFCVDLLSVAGHKFYAPKGIGALYIRRGVKIEKIIHGASQEFGWRPGTENVIHIAGLGMACKLVNERLENDHVHLKSLRDRLQAGLFQRIDGVKLNGHPELRLPNTLNVSIAGIEANALISELSDIAVSTGAACHSQKQEASHVLEAMHLSPEFAMGTLRFSLGRYTTEDEIDRAVEEIILTVKRLRRENPPLWVCRETDIKLTHFTQGLGCACKLQPAVLEEVIKKIPLLISSPNLLVGYETSDDACVYKTDENLALVSALDFFTPIVDDPYQFGAIATANSLSDIYAMGAKPLFALNIVAFPSHRLPLAVLENILKGATDKAAEAGIPIMGGHTIDDAELKFGLAVTGTIHPNKIMRNCGAKPGDRIILTKPIGSGILSTALKQGLLQKSTEEIFLKNLLTLNKKASEIMLSFPVTACTDVTGFGLLGHLMEMCKPGHLGAILYRRAIPL
;
A
#
# COMPACT_ATOMS: atom_id res chain seq x y z
N MET A 1 -15.22 -7.17 -22.74
CA MET A 1 -15.17 -6.57 -21.39
C MET A 1 -15.09 -5.07 -21.58
N ASN A 2 -16.05 -4.31 -21.04
CA ASN A 2 -16.05 -2.85 -21.12
C ASN A 2 -15.57 -2.30 -19.77
N LEU A 3 -14.26 -2.04 -19.66
CA LEU A 3 -13.60 -1.42 -18.53
C LEU A 3 -14.17 0.00 -18.29
N ILE A 4 -14.58 0.29 -17.06
CA ILE A 4 -15.03 1.62 -16.64
C ILE A 4 -13.80 2.40 -16.13
N TYR A 5 -13.45 3.50 -16.82
CA TYR A 5 -12.27 4.29 -16.47
C TYR A 5 -12.64 5.50 -15.59
N LEU A 6 -12.25 5.50 -14.30
CA LEU A 6 -12.50 6.58 -13.33
C LEU A 6 -11.19 7.13 -12.73
N ASP A 7 -10.10 7.12 -13.50
CA ASP A 7 -8.78 7.62 -13.09
C ASP A 7 -8.22 8.74 -14.00
N TYR A 8 -9.10 9.60 -14.51
CA TYR A 8 -8.73 10.71 -15.41
C TYR A 8 -7.76 11.74 -14.81
N ASN A 9 -7.66 11.84 -13.47
CA ASN A 9 -6.67 12.72 -12.82
C ASN A 9 -5.25 12.16 -12.90
N ALA A 10 -5.07 10.84 -13.08
CA ALA A 10 -3.76 10.26 -13.37
C ALA A 10 -3.36 10.56 -14.81
N THR A 11 -4.22 10.23 -15.77
CA THR A 11 -4.07 10.62 -17.18
C THR A 11 -5.39 10.52 -17.92
N THR A 12 -5.51 11.24 -19.03
CA THR A 12 -6.65 11.09 -19.94
C THR A 12 -6.28 10.28 -21.19
N PRO A 13 -7.25 9.67 -21.88
CA PRO A 13 -7.07 9.25 -23.27
C PRO A 13 -6.84 10.48 -24.17
N LEU A 14 -6.35 10.25 -25.39
CA LEU A 14 -6.30 11.29 -26.42
C LEU A 14 -7.70 11.55 -26.97
N ALA A 15 -8.02 12.82 -27.24
CA ALA A 15 -9.20 13.14 -28.04
C ALA A 15 -8.97 12.75 -29.51
N THR A 16 -10.01 12.33 -30.21
CA THR A 16 -9.91 11.94 -31.64
C THR A 16 -9.36 13.09 -32.48
N GLU A 17 -9.84 14.32 -32.26
CA GLU A 17 -9.40 15.50 -32.99
C GLU A 17 -7.93 15.83 -32.71
N VAL A 18 -7.44 15.50 -31.51
CA VAL A 18 -6.01 15.62 -31.15
C VAL A 18 -5.17 14.61 -31.93
N ILE A 19 -5.65 13.36 -32.06
CA ILE A 19 -4.99 12.34 -32.88
C ILE A 19 -4.91 12.80 -34.34
N GLU A 20 -6.03 13.27 -34.90
CA GLU A 20 -6.06 13.76 -36.29
C GLU A 20 -5.14 14.97 -36.50
N ALA A 21 -5.02 15.86 -35.52
CA ALA A 21 -4.10 17.00 -35.59
C ALA A 21 -2.62 16.58 -35.58
N MET A 22 -2.29 15.45 -34.94
CA MET A 22 -0.93 14.93 -34.84
C MET A 22 -0.47 14.18 -36.10
N LYS A 23 -1.36 13.43 -36.75
CA LYS A 23 -1.05 12.53 -37.88
C LYS A 23 -0.21 13.16 -39.00
N PRO A 24 -0.51 14.37 -39.51
CA PRO A 24 0.24 14.95 -40.62
C PRO A 24 1.74 15.09 -40.35
N PHE A 25 2.14 15.29 -39.10
CA PHE A 25 3.54 15.47 -38.69
C PHE A 25 4.28 14.15 -38.47
N MET A 26 3.56 13.02 -38.41
CA MET A 26 4.13 11.68 -38.40
C MET A 26 4.41 11.16 -39.81
N GLU A 27 3.59 11.57 -40.79
CA GLU A 27 3.59 11.00 -42.14
C GLU A 27 4.26 11.91 -43.18
N VAL A 28 3.85 13.19 -43.22
CA VAL A 28 4.16 14.09 -44.35
C VAL A 28 5.07 15.25 -43.93
N TYR A 29 4.77 15.90 -42.80
CA TYR A 29 5.45 17.11 -42.34
C TYR A 29 6.39 16.83 -41.17
N PHE A 30 7.43 16.03 -41.40
CA PHE A 30 8.42 15.63 -40.38
C PHE A 30 9.64 16.58 -40.24
N GLY A 31 9.67 17.67 -40.99
CA GLY A 31 10.84 18.57 -41.07
C GLY A 31 11.15 19.29 -39.75
N ASN A 32 12.42 19.60 -39.52
CA ASN A 32 12.84 20.38 -38.34
C ASN A 32 12.34 21.85 -38.46
N PRO A 33 11.60 22.40 -37.46
CA PRO A 33 11.06 23.77 -37.48
C PRO A 33 12.08 24.88 -37.70
N SER A 34 13.35 24.64 -37.34
CA SER A 34 14.44 25.60 -37.53
C SER A 34 14.95 25.65 -38.98
N SER A 35 14.45 24.80 -39.87
CA SER A 35 14.89 24.71 -41.27
C SER A 35 14.13 25.66 -42.20
N ALA A 36 14.84 26.27 -43.16
CA ALA A 36 14.24 27.22 -44.10
C ALA A 36 13.44 26.58 -45.25
N TYR A 37 13.61 25.27 -45.51
CA TYR A 37 12.87 24.58 -46.59
C TYR A 37 11.41 24.32 -46.21
N VAL A 38 10.58 23.99 -47.21
CA VAL A 38 9.11 23.92 -47.10
C VAL A 38 8.62 23.08 -45.91
N LEU A 39 9.22 21.89 -45.67
CA LEU A 39 8.79 21.06 -44.53
C LEU A 39 9.10 21.74 -43.18
N GLY A 40 10.24 22.42 -43.04
CA GLY A 40 10.58 23.18 -41.84
C GLY A 40 9.66 24.38 -41.63
N GLN A 41 9.27 25.06 -42.71
CA GLN A 41 8.27 26.13 -42.65
C GLN A 41 6.90 25.60 -42.19
N LYS A 42 6.47 24.45 -42.71
CA LYS A 42 5.19 23.83 -42.33
C LYS A 42 5.17 23.42 -40.86
N THR A 43 6.25 22.84 -40.35
CA THR A 43 6.32 22.44 -38.94
C THR A 43 6.48 23.62 -37.99
N ARG A 44 7.19 24.68 -38.39
CA ARG A 44 7.24 25.94 -37.64
C ARG A 44 5.86 26.59 -37.51
N LEU A 45 5.09 26.66 -38.59
CA LEU A 45 3.71 27.18 -38.55
C LEU A 45 2.82 26.37 -37.59
N ALA A 46 3.01 25.05 -37.50
CA ALA A 46 2.29 24.21 -36.55
C ALA A 46 2.64 24.52 -35.09
N VAL A 47 3.92 24.77 -34.80
CA VAL A 47 4.37 25.22 -33.47
C VAL A 47 3.79 26.60 -33.13
N GLU A 48 3.80 27.55 -34.07
CA GLU A 48 3.23 28.89 -33.89
C GLU A 48 1.70 28.83 -33.64
N GLU A 49 0.97 28.02 -34.40
CA GLU A 49 -0.48 27.84 -34.22
C GLU A 49 -0.81 27.18 -32.88
N ALA A 50 -0.08 26.13 -32.49
CA ALA A 50 -0.27 25.51 -31.18
C ALA A 50 -0.01 26.52 -30.04
N ARG A 51 1.02 27.35 -30.18
CA ARG A 51 1.34 28.41 -29.22
C ARG A 51 0.23 29.45 -29.12
N ARG A 52 -0.38 29.82 -30.24
CA ARG A 52 -1.58 30.68 -30.29
C ARG A 52 -2.77 30.05 -29.57
N GLN A 53 -2.97 28.75 -29.73
CA GLN A 53 -4.08 28.03 -29.07
C GLN A 53 -3.88 27.94 -27.55
N VAL A 54 -2.67 27.65 -27.08
CA VAL A 54 -2.34 27.67 -25.64
C VAL A 54 -2.50 29.08 -25.06
N SER A 55 -1.95 30.10 -25.72
CA SER A 55 -2.05 31.49 -25.25
C SER A 55 -3.50 32.01 -25.22
N THR A 56 -4.32 31.64 -26.21
CA THR A 56 -5.77 31.97 -26.21
C THR A 56 -6.48 31.34 -25.01
N LEU A 57 -6.19 30.06 -24.71
CA LEU A 57 -6.73 29.37 -23.53
C LEU A 57 -6.36 30.09 -22.23
N LEU A 58 -5.08 30.46 -22.07
CA LEU A 58 -4.58 31.13 -20.87
C LEU A 58 -4.91 32.63 -20.79
N GLY A 59 -5.33 33.24 -21.90
CA GLY A 59 -5.56 34.69 -21.98
C GLY A 59 -4.27 35.51 -21.99
N CYS A 60 -3.19 34.98 -22.56
CA CYS A 60 -1.88 35.63 -22.59
C CYS A 60 -1.38 35.87 -24.03
N GLN A 61 -0.16 36.42 -24.17
CA GLN A 61 0.47 36.55 -25.48
C GLN A 61 1.20 35.26 -25.90
N PRO A 62 1.31 34.95 -27.20
CA PRO A 62 1.98 33.73 -27.66
C PRO A 62 3.45 33.63 -27.23
N ASP A 63 4.20 34.72 -27.20
CA ASP A 63 5.62 34.76 -26.81
C ASP A 63 5.85 34.54 -25.30
N GLU A 64 4.79 34.49 -24.50
CA GLU A 64 4.83 34.14 -23.08
C GLU A 64 4.67 32.63 -22.84
N VAL A 65 4.40 31.84 -23.87
CA VAL A 65 4.23 30.39 -23.77
C VAL A 65 5.53 29.70 -24.20
N ILE A 66 6.07 28.81 -23.36
CA ILE A 66 7.25 27.98 -23.62
C ILE A 66 6.83 26.50 -23.59
N PHE A 67 7.13 25.72 -24.62
CA PHE A 67 6.83 24.29 -24.62
C PHE A 67 7.85 23.49 -23.81
N THR A 68 7.36 22.54 -23.03
CA THR A 68 8.15 21.65 -22.17
C THR A 68 7.70 20.19 -22.39
N SER A 69 8.38 19.21 -21.79
CA SER A 69 7.94 17.81 -21.84
C SER A 69 6.74 17.48 -20.95
N GLY A 70 6.26 18.40 -20.11
CA GLY A 70 5.12 18.16 -19.23
C GLY A 70 5.06 19.08 -18.01
N GLY A 71 4.11 18.81 -17.11
CA GLY A 71 3.94 19.57 -15.87
C GLY A 71 5.17 19.53 -14.96
N THR A 72 5.80 18.36 -14.83
CA THR A 72 7.01 18.21 -13.99
C THR A 72 8.17 19.07 -14.46
N GLU A 73 8.47 19.10 -15.77
CA GLU A 73 9.52 19.98 -16.33
C GLU A 73 9.14 21.46 -16.15
N SER A 74 7.87 21.81 -16.37
CA SER A 74 7.38 23.18 -16.22
C SER A 74 7.53 23.68 -14.78
N ASN A 75 7.11 22.89 -13.78
CA ASN A 75 7.26 23.19 -12.36
C ASN A 75 8.74 23.35 -11.97
N ASN A 76 9.60 22.44 -12.43
CA ASN A 76 11.03 22.50 -12.17
C ASN A 76 11.65 23.78 -12.75
N MET A 77 11.33 24.10 -13.99
CA MET A 77 11.84 25.26 -14.70
C MET A 77 11.34 26.57 -14.07
N ALA A 78 10.06 26.64 -13.70
CA ALA A 78 9.47 27.80 -13.05
C ALA A 78 10.15 28.09 -11.70
N ILE A 79 10.17 27.09 -10.81
CA ILE A 79 10.58 27.28 -9.42
C ILE A 79 12.11 27.41 -9.32
N LYS A 80 12.88 26.48 -9.90
CA LYS A 80 14.36 26.57 -9.88
C LYS A 80 14.84 27.79 -10.63
N GLY A 81 14.27 28.04 -11.81
CA GLY A 81 14.65 29.18 -12.64
C GLY A 81 14.42 30.50 -11.92
N ALA A 82 13.22 30.71 -11.35
CA ALA A 82 12.92 31.93 -10.61
C ALA A 82 13.76 32.08 -9.34
N ALA A 83 13.94 31.00 -8.57
CA ALA A 83 14.72 31.02 -7.33
C ALA A 83 16.18 31.41 -7.59
N LEU A 84 16.82 30.77 -8.59
CA LEU A 84 18.21 31.02 -8.91
C LEU A 84 18.41 32.43 -9.50
N ALA A 85 17.53 32.88 -10.39
CA ALA A 85 17.62 34.21 -11.01
C ALA A 85 17.44 35.37 -10.02
N ASN A 86 16.69 35.14 -8.93
CA ASN A 86 16.35 36.17 -7.96
C ASN A 86 17.10 36.00 -6.62
N ARG A 87 18.10 35.11 -6.56
CA ARG A 87 18.87 34.84 -5.33
C ARG A 87 19.53 36.07 -4.71
N SER A 88 19.87 37.07 -5.53
CA SER A 88 20.44 38.34 -5.04
C SER A 88 19.41 39.26 -4.35
N LYS A 89 18.11 39.01 -4.53
CA LYS A 89 17.02 39.77 -3.89
C LYS A 89 16.56 39.13 -2.57
N GLY A 90 16.79 37.84 -2.41
CA GLY A 90 16.37 37.07 -1.25
C GLY A 90 16.54 35.58 -1.50
N ASN A 91 16.28 34.77 -0.47
CA ASN A 91 16.46 33.34 -0.49
C ASN A 91 15.25 32.57 0.06
N HIS A 92 14.11 33.25 0.24
CA HIS A 92 12.92 32.65 0.84
C HIS A 92 11.84 32.32 -0.20
N ILE A 93 11.29 31.12 -0.13
CA ILE A 93 10.24 30.60 -1.01
C ILE A 93 9.08 30.13 -0.17
N ILE A 94 7.85 30.40 -0.62
CA ILE A 94 6.63 29.92 0.04
C ILE A 94 5.92 28.93 -0.88
N THR A 95 5.52 27.79 -0.34
CA THR A 95 4.71 26.78 -1.05
C THR A 95 3.72 26.13 -0.09
N SER A 96 2.91 25.15 -0.52
CA SER A 96 1.98 24.44 0.38
C SER A 96 2.48 23.03 0.73
N CYS A 97 2.04 22.48 1.86
CA CYS A 97 2.35 21.10 2.22
C CYS A 97 1.62 20.06 1.35
N ILE A 98 0.65 20.46 0.53
CA ILE A 98 -0.18 19.57 -0.30
C ILE A 98 0.19 19.58 -1.78
N GLU A 99 1.35 20.15 -2.13
CA GLU A 99 1.79 20.24 -3.51
C GLU A 99 2.08 18.86 -4.12
N HIS A 100 2.11 18.82 -5.45
CA HIS A 100 2.54 17.64 -6.19
C HIS A 100 4.04 17.38 -5.95
N PRO A 101 4.51 16.13 -5.95
CA PRO A 101 5.95 15.82 -5.77
C PRO A 101 6.89 16.60 -6.70
N SER A 102 6.45 16.95 -7.92
CA SER A 102 7.26 17.78 -8.82
C SER A 102 7.57 19.20 -8.31
N VAL A 103 6.84 19.68 -7.30
CA VAL A 103 7.07 20.96 -6.61
C VAL A 103 7.79 20.72 -5.29
N LEU A 104 7.33 19.76 -4.48
CA LEU A 104 7.93 19.44 -3.18
C LEU A 104 9.41 19.02 -3.31
N GLU A 105 9.73 18.13 -4.26
CA GLU A 105 11.11 17.68 -4.51
C GLU A 105 12.01 18.82 -4.99
N VAL A 106 11.45 19.79 -5.73
CA VAL A 106 12.20 20.99 -6.14
C VAL A 106 12.50 21.86 -4.92
N CYS A 107 11.54 22.02 -4.02
CA CYS A 107 11.72 22.77 -2.78
C CYS A 107 12.77 22.11 -1.88
N HIS A 108 12.71 20.79 -1.67
CA HIS A 108 13.72 20.04 -0.92
C HIS A 108 15.11 20.15 -1.54
N TRP A 109 15.20 20.10 -2.87
CA TRP A 109 16.46 20.35 -3.56
C TRP A 109 16.96 21.78 -3.30
N LEU A 110 16.10 22.80 -3.34
CA LEU A 110 16.47 24.19 -3.07
C LEU A 110 16.89 24.42 -1.60
N GLU A 111 16.27 23.74 -0.63
CA GLU A 111 16.71 23.74 0.78
C GLU A 111 18.16 23.32 0.90
N SER A 112 18.53 22.22 0.23
CA SER A 112 19.93 21.74 0.22
C SER A 112 20.91 22.71 -0.46
N HIS A 113 20.40 23.69 -1.22
CA HIS A 113 21.17 24.75 -1.86
C HIS A 113 21.12 26.10 -1.11
N GLY A 114 20.63 26.10 0.14
CA GLY A 114 20.64 27.26 1.04
C GLY A 114 19.47 28.23 0.86
N PHE A 115 18.39 27.80 0.21
CA PHE A 115 17.12 28.53 0.25
C PHE A 115 16.33 28.16 1.51
N ARG A 116 15.59 29.11 2.06
CA ARG A 116 14.57 28.86 3.09
C ARG A 116 13.25 28.57 2.38
N ILE A 117 12.56 27.51 2.76
CA ILE A 117 11.21 27.21 2.26
C ILE A 117 10.23 27.27 3.44
N THR A 118 9.10 27.95 3.24
CA THR A 118 7.94 27.84 4.12
C THR A 118 6.87 27.00 3.44
N TYR A 119 6.49 25.89 4.08
CA TYR A 119 5.38 25.04 3.68
C TYR A 119 4.13 25.46 4.44
N LEU A 120 3.19 26.10 3.73
CA LEU A 120 1.94 26.57 4.30
C LEU A 120 1.04 25.40 4.69
N PRO A 121 0.41 25.46 5.88
CA PRO A 121 -0.61 24.51 6.27
C PRO A 121 -1.88 24.70 5.45
N VAL A 122 -2.76 23.70 5.54
CA VAL A 122 -4.09 23.72 4.94
C VAL A 122 -5.15 23.46 5.99
N ASP A 123 -6.38 23.86 5.70
CA ASP A 123 -7.55 23.51 6.51
C ASP A 123 -7.98 22.04 6.31
N GLU A 124 -9.02 21.62 7.03
CA GLU A 124 -9.60 20.27 6.94
C GLU A 124 -10.16 19.92 5.54
N PHE A 125 -10.34 20.91 4.67
CA PHE A 125 -10.78 20.76 3.29
C PHE A 125 -9.62 20.79 2.30
N GLY A 126 -8.38 20.91 2.77
CA GLY A 126 -7.18 20.96 1.95
C GLY A 126 -7.02 22.29 1.20
N ARG A 127 -7.51 23.40 1.77
CA ARG A 127 -7.28 24.76 1.24
C ARG A 127 -6.21 25.48 2.05
N VAL A 128 -5.31 26.18 1.37
CA VAL A 128 -4.23 26.96 1.97
C VAL A 128 -4.80 28.05 2.88
N ASP A 129 -4.23 28.14 4.09
CA ASP A 129 -4.53 29.19 5.05
C ASP A 129 -3.94 30.54 4.61
N LEU A 130 -4.82 31.50 4.30
CA LEU A 130 -4.43 32.84 3.86
C LEU A 130 -3.77 33.68 4.96
N ASP A 131 -4.08 33.43 6.23
CA ASP A 131 -3.45 34.15 7.34
C ASP A 131 -2.05 33.63 7.60
N ALA A 132 -1.86 32.30 7.53
CA ALA A 132 -0.53 31.70 7.52
C ALA A 132 0.30 32.21 6.33
N PHE A 133 -0.31 32.34 5.15
CA PHE A 133 0.36 32.91 3.98
C PHE A 133 0.83 34.35 4.22
N ARG A 134 -0.04 35.24 4.73
CA ARG A 134 0.32 36.63 5.03
C ARG A 134 1.45 36.71 6.05
N ALA A 135 1.40 35.88 7.09
CA ALA A 135 2.41 35.82 8.13
C ALA A 135 3.76 35.28 7.64
N ALA A 136 3.77 34.42 6.62
CA ALA A 136 4.98 33.87 6.03
C ALA A 136 5.73 34.86 5.12
N ILE A 137 5.08 35.93 4.65
CA ILE A 137 5.74 36.91 3.77
C ILE A 137 6.84 37.66 4.53
N SER A 138 8.01 37.80 3.89
CA SER A 138 9.18 38.50 4.39
C SER A 138 9.82 39.31 3.27
N GLU A 139 10.72 40.25 3.59
CA GLU A 139 11.48 41.00 2.58
C GLU A 139 12.38 40.12 1.71
N GLU A 140 12.75 38.93 2.20
CA GLU A 140 13.56 37.94 1.48
C GLU A 140 12.72 37.00 0.58
N THR A 141 11.39 37.11 0.61
CA THR A 141 10.50 36.22 -0.16
C THR A 141 10.57 36.56 -1.64
N ILE A 142 11.06 35.61 -2.45
CA ILE A 142 11.30 35.82 -3.88
C ILE A 142 10.26 35.16 -4.79
N ILE A 143 9.65 34.06 -4.34
CA ILE A 143 8.62 33.34 -5.10
C ILE A 143 7.64 32.62 -4.17
N VAL A 144 6.38 32.63 -4.57
CA VAL A 144 5.29 31.80 -4.02
C VAL A 144 4.90 30.77 -5.09
N SER A 145 4.77 29.50 -4.73
CA SER A 145 4.34 28.42 -5.63
C SER A 145 3.19 27.64 -5.02
N ILE A 146 1.99 27.75 -5.59
CA ILE A 146 0.77 27.09 -5.09
C ILE A 146 0.04 26.41 -6.25
N MET A 147 -0.29 25.13 -6.14
CA MET A 147 -1.16 24.47 -7.12
C MET A 147 -2.55 25.11 -7.18
N HIS A 148 -3.16 25.19 -8.35
CA HIS A 148 -4.50 25.76 -8.47
C HIS A 148 -5.58 24.83 -7.90
N SER A 149 -5.39 23.52 -8.08
CA SER A 149 -6.33 22.50 -7.64
C SER A 149 -5.58 21.23 -7.26
N ASN A 150 -5.92 20.64 -6.11
CA ASN A 150 -5.26 19.43 -5.66
C ASN A 150 -5.65 18.21 -6.53
N ASN A 151 -4.66 17.41 -6.91
CA ASN A 151 -4.86 16.24 -7.78
C ASN A 151 -5.59 15.08 -7.09
N GLU A 152 -5.61 15.05 -5.77
CA GLU A 152 -6.23 13.98 -4.99
C GLU A 152 -7.66 14.32 -4.59
N THR A 153 -7.87 15.46 -3.93
CA THR A 153 -9.19 15.86 -3.41
C THR A 153 -9.99 16.69 -4.40
N GLY A 154 -9.32 17.32 -5.36
CA GLY A 154 -9.93 18.29 -6.27
C GLY A 154 -10.16 19.66 -5.65
N SER A 155 -9.84 19.89 -4.37
CA SER A 155 -10.01 21.19 -3.71
C SER A 155 -9.27 22.30 -4.47
N LEU A 156 -9.98 23.40 -4.73
CA LEU A 156 -9.44 24.59 -5.37
C LEU A 156 -8.72 25.45 -4.33
N GLN A 157 -7.55 25.98 -4.68
CA GLN A 157 -6.81 26.90 -3.82
C GLN A 157 -7.23 28.36 -4.06
N PRO A 158 -7.10 29.25 -3.06
CA PRO A 158 -7.40 30.68 -3.20
C PRO A 158 -6.30 31.43 -3.97
N VAL A 159 -6.03 31.01 -5.20
CA VAL A 159 -4.91 31.53 -6.01
C VAL A 159 -5.11 32.98 -6.41
N GLN A 160 -6.34 33.44 -6.56
CA GLN A 160 -6.63 34.84 -6.90
C GLN A 160 -6.24 35.76 -5.75
N GLU A 161 -6.61 35.42 -4.52
CA GLU A 161 -6.27 36.16 -3.32
C GLU A 161 -4.75 36.13 -3.05
N ILE A 162 -4.13 34.96 -3.19
CA ILE A 162 -2.68 34.79 -3.06
C ILE A 162 -1.95 35.66 -4.09
N GLY A 163 -2.39 35.65 -5.35
CA GLY A 163 -1.77 36.42 -6.42
C GLY A 163 -1.89 37.93 -6.22
N MET A 164 -3.05 38.42 -5.75
CA MET A 164 -3.21 39.84 -5.41
C MET A 164 -2.24 40.27 -4.29
N ILE A 165 -2.09 39.47 -3.24
CA ILE A 165 -1.19 39.75 -2.13
C ILE A 165 0.28 39.67 -2.57
N ALA A 166 0.67 38.65 -3.35
CA ALA A 166 2.02 38.49 -3.88
C ALA A 166 2.41 39.68 -4.75
N LYS A 167 1.49 40.13 -5.63
CA LYS A 167 1.68 41.31 -6.48
C LYS A 167 1.86 42.60 -5.67
N GLN A 168 1.13 42.79 -4.57
CA GLN A 168 1.29 43.93 -3.67
C GLN A 168 2.70 44.00 -3.04
N HIS A 169 3.33 42.85 -2.83
CA HIS A 169 4.67 42.74 -2.25
C HIS A 169 5.78 42.59 -3.29
N GLY A 170 5.45 42.58 -4.60
CA GLY A 170 6.43 42.39 -5.67
C GLY A 170 7.07 40.99 -5.69
N ILE A 171 6.38 39.99 -5.16
CA ILE A 171 6.84 38.60 -5.09
C ILE A 171 6.36 37.84 -6.33
N LEU A 172 7.22 37.04 -6.95
CA LEU A 172 6.82 36.22 -8.10
C LEU A 172 5.79 35.18 -7.68
N PHE A 173 4.74 34.98 -8.47
CA PHE A 173 3.73 33.97 -8.21
C PHE A 173 3.68 32.88 -9.30
N HIS A 174 3.96 31.64 -8.90
CA HIS A 174 3.83 30.45 -9.71
C HIS A 174 2.58 29.65 -9.33
N VAL A 175 1.84 29.19 -10.34
CA VAL A 175 0.71 28.27 -10.17
C VAL A 175 0.87 27.00 -10.99
N ASP A 176 0.79 25.84 -10.32
CA ASP A 176 0.62 24.56 -11.00
C ASP A 176 -0.86 24.38 -11.38
N ALA A 177 -1.17 24.54 -12.66
CA ALA A 177 -2.52 24.45 -13.18
C ALA A 177 -2.84 23.08 -13.80
N ALA A 178 -1.97 22.07 -13.66
CA ALA A 178 -2.07 20.77 -14.33
C ALA A 178 -3.44 20.10 -14.17
N GLN A 179 -4.07 20.23 -13.00
CA GLN A 179 -5.38 19.63 -12.74
C GLN A 179 -6.57 20.53 -13.03
N SER A 180 -6.38 21.85 -13.12
CA SER A 180 -7.48 22.79 -13.32
C SER A 180 -7.82 23.03 -14.79
N ILE A 181 -6.80 23.04 -15.66
CA ILE A 181 -6.97 23.25 -17.10
C ILE A 181 -7.87 22.16 -17.69
N GLY A 182 -8.85 22.59 -18.48
CA GLY A 182 -9.83 21.70 -19.11
C GLY A 182 -11.03 21.35 -18.23
N LYS A 183 -11.04 21.75 -16.95
CA LYS A 183 -12.16 21.49 -16.02
C LYS A 183 -12.79 22.77 -15.48
N ILE A 184 -12.00 23.83 -15.30
CA ILE A 184 -12.46 25.17 -14.90
C ILE A 184 -11.72 26.26 -15.70
N PRO A 185 -12.24 27.50 -15.74
CA PRO A 185 -11.53 28.62 -16.35
C PRO A 185 -10.18 28.85 -15.67
N VAL A 186 -9.15 29.06 -16.48
CA VAL A 186 -7.79 29.37 -16.03
C VAL A 186 -7.28 30.51 -16.88
N LYS A 187 -7.20 31.71 -16.29
CA LYS A 187 -6.69 32.92 -16.94
C LYS A 187 -5.57 33.51 -16.10
N VAL A 188 -4.45 33.81 -16.75
CA VAL A 188 -3.22 34.23 -16.04
C VAL A 188 -3.37 35.58 -15.34
N ASP A 189 -4.19 36.47 -15.91
CA ASP A 189 -4.41 37.81 -15.35
C ASP A 189 -5.41 37.80 -14.19
N ASP A 190 -6.43 36.94 -14.24
CA ASP A 190 -7.40 36.76 -13.15
C ASP A 190 -6.70 36.30 -11.86
N PHE A 191 -5.67 35.47 -12.00
CA PHE A 191 -4.88 34.95 -10.86
C PHE A 191 -3.69 35.83 -10.49
N CYS A 192 -3.41 36.90 -11.26
CA CYS A 192 -2.20 37.70 -11.10
C CYS A 192 -0.89 36.87 -11.08
N VAL A 193 -0.83 35.79 -11.86
CA VAL A 193 0.34 34.88 -11.88
C VAL A 193 1.45 35.39 -12.78
N ASP A 194 2.70 35.11 -12.41
CA ASP A 194 3.90 35.40 -13.18
C ASP A 194 4.40 34.18 -13.95
N LEU A 195 4.12 32.99 -13.40
CA LEU A 195 4.51 31.70 -13.96
C LEU A 195 3.32 30.73 -13.83
N LEU A 196 3.02 29.94 -14.86
CA LEU A 196 1.94 28.93 -14.78
C LEU A 196 2.29 27.66 -15.55
N SER A 197 2.19 26.52 -14.88
CA SER A 197 2.54 25.21 -15.43
C SER A 197 1.33 24.49 -16.04
N VAL A 198 1.51 23.91 -17.23
CA VAL A 198 0.50 23.20 -18.01
C VAL A 198 0.95 21.75 -18.27
N ALA A 199 0.07 20.77 -18.00
CA ALA A 199 0.32 19.36 -18.25
C ALA A 199 -0.70 18.79 -19.26
N GLY A 200 -0.28 18.56 -20.52
CA GLY A 200 -1.19 18.22 -21.62
C GLY A 200 -2.05 16.98 -21.38
N HIS A 201 -1.45 15.90 -20.88
CA HIS A 201 -2.13 14.61 -20.68
C HIS A 201 -3.20 14.60 -19.57
N LYS A 202 -3.44 15.74 -18.91
CA LYS A 202 -4.52 15.92 -17.93
C LYS A 202 -5.81 16.48 -18.55
N PHE A 203 -5.78 16.84 -19.85
CA PHE A 203 -6.91 17.38 -20.60
C PHE A 203 -6.92 16.93 -22.09
N TYR A 204 -6.70 15.64 -22.31
CA TYR A 204 -6.84 14.94 -23.61
C TYR A 204 -5.74 15.20 -24.65
N ALA A 205 -4.63 15.83 -24.24
CA ALA A 205 -3.44 15.97 -25.06
C ALA A 205 -2.47 14.77 -24.90
N PRO A 206 -1.46 14.62 -25.78
CA PRO A 206 -0.48 13.53 -25.65
C PRO A 206 0.35 13.63 -24.37
N LYS A 207 0.81 12.47 -23.91
CA LYS A 207 1.83 12.38 -22.85
C LYS A 207 3.17 12.89 -23.38
N GLY A 208 4.02 13.42 -22.50
CA GLY A 208 5.33 13.94 -22.90
C GLY A 208 5.28 15.32 -23.57
N ILE A 209 4.24 16.12 -23.31
CA ILE A 209 4.21 17.54 -23.66
C ILE A 209 3.49 18.35 -22.58
N GLY A 210 4.00 19.55 -22.33
CA GLY A 210 3.42 20.57 -21.48
C GLY A 210 3.79 21.96 -21.97
N ALA A 211 3.44 22.95 -21.18
CA ALA A 211 3.86 24.32 -21.41
C ALA A 211 4.09 25.05 -20.09
N LEU A 212 4.99 26.02 -20.10
CA LEU A 212 5.20 26.98 -19.04
C LEU A 212 4.83 28.36 -19.58
N TYR A 213 3.88 29.02 -18.93
CA TYR A 213 3.66 30.45 -19.09
C TYR A 213 4.72 31.21 -18.31
N ILE A 214 5.32 32.23 -18.93
CA ILE A 214 6.24 33.17 -18.32
C ILE A 214 5.78 34.57 -18.69
N ARG A 215 5.31 35.33 -17.69
CA ARG A 215 4.89 36.73 -17.89
C ARG A 215 6.05 37.56 -18.41
N ARG A 216 5.79 38.44 -19.37
CA ARG A 216 6.83 39.36 -19.90
C ARG A 216 7.53 40.13 -18.79
N GLY A 217 8.86 40.15 -18.84
CA GLY A 217 9.71 40.85 -17.88
C GLY A 217 10.11 40.01 -16.66
N VAL A 218 9.48 38.85 -16.44
CA VAL A 218 9.92 37.90 -15.41
C VAL A 218 11.27 37.31 -15.81
N LYS A 219 12.20 37.27 -14.86
CA LYS A 219 13.54 36.70 -15.03
C LYS A 219 13.61 35.35 -14.35
N ILE A 220 13.97 34.33 -15.12
CA ILE A 220 14.29 32.98 -14.64
C ILE A 220 15.65 32.53 -15.20
N GLU A 221 16.34 31.65 -14.49
CA GLU A 221 17.55 30.97 -14.97
C GLU A 221 17.20 29.79 -15.88
N LYS A 222 18.09 29.49 -16.83
CA LYS A 222 17.91 28.33 -17.71
C LYS A 222 18.30 27.05 -16.98
N ILE A 223 17.44 26.05 -17.04
CA ILE A 223 17.75 24.71 -16.50
C ILE A 223 18.37 23.83 -17.59
N ILE A 224 17.82 23.87 -18.80
CA ILE A 224 18.32 23.13 -19.96
C ILE A 224 19.16 24.06 -20.85
N HIS A 225 20.32 23.59 -21.29
CA HIS A 225 21.28 24.36 -22.08
C HIS A 225 21.43 23.77 -23.49
N GLY A 226 21.60 24.63 -24.50
CA GLY A 226 21.66 24.25 -25.91
C GLY A 226 21.50 25.47 -26.84
N ALA A 227 20.94 25.26 -28.03
CA ALA A 227 20.66 26.30 -29.01
C ALA A 227 19.45 27.18 -28.63
N SER A 228 18.87 27.90 -29.59
CA SER A 228 17.88 28.97 -29.35
C SER A 228 16.41 28.55 -29.47
N GLN A 229 16.08 27.26 -29.44
CA GLN A 229 14.67 26.82 -29.45
C GLN A 229 13.91 27.38 -28.24
N GLU A 230 12.59 27.55 -28.41
CA GLU A 230 11.71 28.12 -27.38
C GLU A 230 12.24 29.45 -26.83
N PHE A 231 12.63 30.36 -27.74
CA PHE A 231 13.23 31.67 -27.44
C PHE A 231 14.54 31.58 -26.61
N GLY A 232 15.20 30.42 -26.65
CA GLY A 232 16.40 30.11 -25.89
C GLY A 232 16.13 29.67 -24.45
N TRP A 233 14.87 29.55 -24.01
CA TRP A 233 14.51 29.15 -22.65
C TRP A 233 14.55 27.63 -22.46
N ARG A 234 14.14 26.88 -23.48
CA ARG A 234 14.09 25.42 -23.45
C ARG A 234 14.69 24.84 -24.75
N PRO A 235 16.02 24.73 -24.82
CA PRO A 235 16.71 24.21 -25.99
C PRO A 235 16.37 22.74 -26.32
N GLY A 236 16.54 22.38 -27.58
CA GLY A 236 16.23 21.04 -28.11
C GLY A 236 15.17 21.10 -29.20
N THR A 237 15.33 20.28 -30.25
CA THR A 237 14.38 20.23 -31.38
C THR A 237 12.95 20.06 -30.87
N GLU A 238 12.05 20.93 -31.34
CA GLU A 238 10.67 20.96 -30.91
C GLU A 238 9.94 19.67 -31.29
N ASN A 239 9.21 19.08 -30.34
CA ASN A 239 8.37 17.91 -30.61
C ASN A 239 7.07 18.36 -31.31
N VAL A 240 7.17 18.67 -32.60
CA VAL A 240 6.08 19.24 -33.42
C VAL A 240 4.80 18.41 -33.34
N ILE A 241 4.93 17.08 -33.36
CA ILE A 241 3.80 16.16 -33.27
C ILE A 241 3.03 16.43 -31.97
N HIS A 242 3.71 16.39 -30.82
CA HIS A 242 3.02 16.56 -29.54
C HIS A 242 2.59 18.02 -29.29
N ILE A 243 3.34 18.99 -29.79
CA ILE A 243 2.99 20.42 -29.73
C ILE A 243 1.68 20.67 -30.47
N ALA A 244 1.53 20.15 -31.69
CA ALA A 244 0.29 20.24 -32.45
C ALA A 244 -0.89 19.58 -31.70
N GLY A 245 -0.65 18.43 -31.08
CA GLY A 245 -1.64 17.75 -30.23
C GLY A 245 -2.05 18.57 -29.00
N LEU A 246 -1.08 19.20 -28.31
CA LEU A 246 -1.34 20.10 -27.19
C LEU A 246 -2.16 21.32 -27.60
N GLY A 247 -1.80 21.95 -28.72
CA GLY A 247 -2.55 23.07 -29.28
C GLY A 247 -4.00 22.69 -29.55
N MET A 248 -4.23 21.56 -30.24
CA MET A 248 -5.58 21.09 -30.54
C MET A 248 -6.38 20.80 -29.26
N ALA A 249 -5.76 20.18 -28.25
CA ALA A 249 -6.41 19.96 -26.97
C ALA A 249 -6.83 21.29 -26.30
N CYS A 250 -5.97 22.32 -26.34
CA CYS A 250 -6.28 23.66 -25.81
C CYS A 250 -7.44 24.33 -26.57
N LYS A 251 -7.48 24.17 -27.90
CA LYS A 251 -8.59 24.65 -28.72
C LYS A 251 -9.91 23.97 -28.30
N LEU A 252 -9.92 22.65 -28.18
CA LEU A 252 -11.10 21.90 -27.74
C LEU A 252 -11.58 22.31 -26.34
N VAL A 253 -10.64 22.59 -25.42
CA VAL A 253 -11.00 23.11 -24.09
C VAL A 253 -11.76 24.43 -24.22
N ASN A 254 -11.26 25.40 -24.98
CA ASN A 254 -11.95 26.68 -25.17
C ASN A 254 -13.37 26.53 -25.76
N GLU A 255 -13.58 25.56 -26.64
CA GLU A 255 -14.87 25.33 -27.30
C GLU A 255 -15.87 24.56 -26.41
N ARG A 256 -15.38 23.77 -25.44
CA ARG A 256 -16.19 22.78 -24.73
C ARG A 256 -16.25 22.96 -23.22
N LEU A 257 -15.43 23.82 -22.63
CA LEU A 257 -15.22 23.90 -21.18
C LEU A 257 -16.53 23.98 -20.39
N GLU A 258 -17.48 24.83 -20.80
CA GLU A 258 -18.76 24.99 -20.11
C GLU A 258 -19.60 23.71 -20.15
N ASN A 259 -19.71 23.09 -21.32
CA ASN A 259 -20.46 21.85 -21.52
C ASN A 259 -19.81 20.67 -20.76
N ASP A 260 -18.50 20.51 -20.90
CA ASP A 260 -17.75 19.47 -20.20
C ASP A 260 -17.83 19.70 -18.67
N HIS A 261 -17.80 20.95 -18.18
CA HIS A 261 -17.97 21.28 -16.76
C HIS A 261 -19.32 20.82 -16.21
N VAL A 262 -20.42 21.18 -16.87
CA VAL A 262 -21.78 20.80 -16.44
C VAL A 262 -21.95 19.29 -16.45
N HIS A 263 -21.49 18.63 -17.51
CA HIS A 263 -21.53 17.17 -17.64
C HIS A 263 -20.75 16.46 -16.53
N LEU A 264 -19.48 16.83 -16.33
CA LEU A 264 -18.61 16.21 -15.33
C LEU A 264 -19.15 16.42 -13.91
N LYS A 265 -19.62 17.64 -13.61
CA LYS A 265 -20.21 17.97 -12.32
C LYS A 265 -21.45 17.10 -12.05
N SER A 266 -22.34 16.97 -13.02
CA SER A 266 -23.55 16.14 -12.90
C SER A 266 -23.20 14.68 -12.59
N LEU A 267 -22.25 14.10 -13.33
CA LEU A 267 -21.82 12.72 -13.11
C LEU A 267 -21.10 12.51 -11.77
N ARG A 268 -20.25 13.45 -11.36
CA ARG A 268 -19.58 13.42 -10.06
C ARG A 268 -20.59 13.47 -8.92
N ASP A 269 -21.57 14.38 -9.02
CA ASP A 269 -22.61 14.55 -8.01
C ASP A 269 -23.51 13.29 -7.95
N ARG A 270 -23.81 12.66 -9.09
CA ARG A 270 -24.50 11.36 -9.18
C ARG A 270 -23.73 10.24 -8.51
N LEU A 271 -22.44 10.10 -8.82
CA LEU A 271 -21.55 9.10 -8.20
C LEU A 271 -21.53 9.29 -6.67
N GLN A 272 -21.33 10.53 -6.21
CA GLN A 272 -21.32 10.85 -4.78
C GLN A 272 -22.65 10.50 -4.10
N ALA A 273 -23.78 10.91 -4.67
CA ALA A 273 -25.09 10.61 -4.11
C ALA A 273 -25.32 9.09 -4.04
N GLY A 274 -24.97 8.36 -5.10
CA GLY A 274 -25.12 6.91 -5.18
C GLY A 274 -24.32 6.15 -4.11
N LEU A 275 -23.12 6.61 -3.79
CA LEU A 275 -22.27 6.03 -2.73
C LEU A 275 -22.79 6.42 -1.33
N PHE A 276 -23.05 7.72 -1.09
CA PHE A 276 -23.43 8.24 0.23
C PHE A 276 -24.79 7.73 0.71
N GLN A 277 -25.73 7.49 -0.19
CA GLN A 277 -27.06 6.99 0.17
C GLN A 277 -27.07 5.50 0.53
N ARG A 278 -26.05 4.74 0.12
CA ARG A 278 -26.10 3.25 0.10
C ARG A 278 -24.94 2.57 0.82
N ILE A 279 -23.95 3.34 1.24
CA ILE A 279 -22.81 2.87 2.03
C ILE A 279 -22.74 3.70 3.30
N ASP A 280 -22.89 3.05 4.45
CA ASP A 280 -22.71 3.71 5.75
C ASP A 280 -21.24 4.06 5.99
N GLY A 281 -20.96 5.16 6.70
CA GLY A 281 -19.59 5.53 7.06
C GLY A 281 -18.73 6.00 5.88
N VAL A 282 -19.33 6.66 4.88
CA VAL A 282 -18.59 7.35 3.80
C VAL A 282 -18.38 8.80 4.18
N LYS A 283 -17.14 9.29 4.02
CA LYS A 283 -16.75 10.68 4.24
C LYS A 283 -16.18 11.27 2.95
N LEU A 284 -16.53 12.52 2.64
CA LEU A 284 -15.91 13.29 1.56
C LEU A 284 -14.57 13.86 2.07
N ASN A 285 -13.51 13.71 1.28
CA ASN A 285 -12.23 14.35 1.53
C ASN A 285 -12.05 15.52 0.55
N GLY A 286 -11.98 16.73 1.10
CA GLY A 286 -11.85 17.97 0.34
C GLY A 286 -13.08 18.86 0.46
N HIS A 287 -13.01 20.03 -0.16
CA HIS A 287 -14.04 21.06 -0.01
C HIS A 287 -15.36 20.63 -0.71
N PRO A 288 -16.54 20.79 -0.08
CA PRO A 288 -17.81 20.35 -0.67
C PRO A 288 -18.16 21.06 -1.99
N GLU A 289 -17.94 22.38 -2.05
CA GLU A 289 -18.30 23.23 -3.19
C GLU A 289 -17.11 23.66 -4.05
N LEU A 290 -16.08 24.27 -3.45
CA LEU A 290 -14.87 24.76 -4.11
C LEU A 290 -13.90 23.63 -4.50
N ARG A 291 -14.35 22.75 -5.38
CA ARG A 291 -13.58 21.62 -5.91
C ARG A 291 -13.85 21.37 -7.40
N LEU A 292 -12.94 20.69 -8.07
CA LEU A 292 -13.04 20.35 -9.49
C LEU A 292 -14.34 19.58 -9.80
N PRO A 293 -14.99 19.87 -10.94
CA PRO A 293 -16.25 19.23 -11.35
C PRO A 293 -16.11 17.72 -11.55
N ASN A 294 -14.91 17.20 -11.79
CA ASN A 294 -14.68 15.82 -12.16
C ASN A 294 -14.12 14.93 -11.02
N THR A 295 -13.76 15.50 -9.87
CA THR A 295 -12.99 14.79 -8.83
C THR A 295 -13.85 14.51 -7.61
N LEU A 296 -13.88 13.25 -7.18
CA LEU A 296 -14.51 12.80 -5.96
C LEU A 296 -13.50 11.96 -5.17
N ASN A 297 -13.10 12.45 -4.00
CA ASN A 297 -12.25 11.72 -3.08
C ASN A 297 -13.07 11.37 -1.84
N VAL A 298 -13.19 10.08 -1.53
CA VAL A 298 -14.01 9.59 -0.42
C VAL A 298 -13.27 8.57 0.38
N SER A 299 -13.51 8.56 1.69
CA SER A 299 -13.06 7.50 2.59
C SER A 299 -14.24 6.67 3.05
N ILE A 300 -14.08 5.36 3.01
CA ILE A 300 -15.08 4.40 3.51
C ILE A 300 -14.56 3.78 4.80
N ALA A 301 -15.21 4.08 5.92
CA ALA A 301 -14.82 3.54 7.23
C ALA A 301 -14.83 2.00 7.22
N GLY A 302 -13.76 1.41 7.77
CA GLY A 302 -13.61 -0.03 7.92
C GLY A 302 -13.35 -0.81 6.63
N ILE A 303 -13.01 -0.13 5.54
CA ILE A 303 -12.55 -0.73 4.29
C ILE A 303 -11.10 -0.34 4.06
N GLU A 304 -10.27 -1.27 3.60
CA GLU A 304 -8.92 -0.98 3.08
C GLU A 304 -9.02 -0.80 1.56
N ALA A 305 -8.47 0.31 1.06
CA ALA A 305 -8.68 0.73 -0.33
C ALA A 305 -8.07 -0.24 -1.35
N ASN A 306 -6.90 -0.82 -1.09
CA ASN A 306 -6.28 -1.76 -2.03
C ASN A 306 -7.08 -3.07 -2.13
N ALA A 307 -7.62 -3.57 -1.02
CA ALA A 307 -8.50 -4.74 -0.99
C ALA A 307 -9.79 -4.50 -1.77
N LEU A 308 -10.36 -3.30 -1.68
CA LEU A 308 -11.50 -2.92 -2.51
C LEU A 308 -11.12 -2.88 -3.98
N ILE A 309 -10.03 -2.21 -4.34
CA ILE A 309 -9.58 -2.08 -5.74
C ILE A 309 -9.24 -3.43 -6.36
N SER A 310 -8.61 -4.35 -5.61
CA SER A 310 -8.28 -5.69 -6.13
C SER A 310 -9.50 -6.52 -6.51
N GLU A 311 -10.65 -6.20 -5.93
CA GLU A 311 -11.93 -6.85 -6.20
C GLU A 311 -12.75 -6.15 -7.28
N LEU A 312 -12.39 -4.93 -7.68
CA LEU A 312 -13.05 -4.16 -8.74
C LEU A 312 -12.32 -4.40 -10.08
N SER A 313 -12.50 -5.58 -10.68
CA SER A 313 -11.77 -5.98 -11.89
C SER A 313 -12.11 -5.14 -13.12
N ASP A 314 -13.33 -4.58 -13.18
CA ASP A 314 -13.83 -3.83 -14.33
C ASP A 314 -13.85 -2.30 -14.12
N ILE A 315 -13.28 -1.79 -13.02
CA ILE A 315 -13.25 -0.35 -12.70
C ILE A 315 -11.81 0.10 -12.41
N ALA A 316 -11.29 1.00 -13.25
CA ALA A 316 -10.03 1.67 -12.98
C ALA A 316 -10.26 2.88 -12.05
N VAL A 317 -9.76 2.78 -10.82
CA VAL A 317 -9.81 3.81 -9.77
C VAL A 317 -8.47 3.86 -9.04
N SER A 318 -8.13 5.00 -8.45
CA SER A 318 -6.87 5.20 -7.73
C SER A 318 -7.09 5.30 -6.23
N THR A 319 -6.12 4.85 -5.45
CA THR A 319 -6.07 5.14 -4.01
C THR A 319 -5.68 6.60 -3.77
N GLY A 320 -6.05 7.14 -2.62
CA GLY A 320 -5.56 8.46 -2.19
C GLY A 320 -4.04 8.49 -1.95
N ALA A 321 -3.41 7.36 -1.61
CA ALA A 321 -1.97 7.29 -1.38
C ALA A 321 -1.18 7.40 -2.70
N ALA A 322 -0.16 8.24 -2.74
CA ALA A 322 0.66 8.43 -3.93
C ALA A 322 1.35 7.11 -4.35
N CYS A 323 0.93 6.55 -5.49
CA CYS A 323 1.47 5.32 -6.10
C CYS A 323 2.96 5.37 -6.54
N HIS A 324 3.84 6.16 -5.91
CA HIS A 324 5.23 6.33 -6.33
C HIS A 324 6.28 5.89 -5.29
N SER A 325 5.89 5.54 -4.06
CA SER A 325 6.81 4.97 -3.06
C SER A 325 6.44 3.52 -2.75
N GLN A 326 7.43 2.62 -2.69
CA GLN A 326 7.27 1.20 -2.32
C GLN A 326 6.92 1.00 -0.83
N LYS A 327 6.47 2.04 -0.13
CA LYS A 327 6.02 2.01 1.27
C LYS A 327 4.56 2.44 1.31
N GLN A 328 3.72 1.67 2.01
CA GLN A 328 2.36 2.06 2.37
C GLN A 328 2.41 3.19 3.40
N GLU A 329 2.76 4.40 2.97
CA GLU A 329 2.60 5.63 3.76
C GLU A 329 1.30 6.31 3.32
N ALA A 330 0.55 6.87 4.27
CA ALA A 330 -0.67 7.58 3.96
C ALA A 330 -0.37 8.82 3.08
N SER A 331 -1.36 9.30 2.34
CA SER A 331 -1.19 10.50 1.51
C SER A 331 -0.78 11.68 2.38
N HIS A 332 0.33 12.34 2.03
CA HIS A 332 0.79 13.57 2.68
C HIS A 332 -0.27 14.67 2.62
N VAL A 333 -1.12 14.67 1.57
CA VAL A 333 -2.25 15.59 1.45
C VAL A 333 -3.31 15.31 2.51
N LEU A 334 -3.69 14.05 2.69
CA LEU A 334 -4.72 13.68 3.66
C LEU A 334 -4.22 13.81 5.10
N GLU A 335 -2.93 13.55 5.34
CA GLU A 335 -2.27 13.81 6.61
C GLU A 335 -2.25 15.31 6.95
N ALA A 336 -1.93 16.17 5.97
CA ALA A 336 -1.98 17.62 6.13
C ALA A 336 -3.39 18.15 6.39
N MET A 337 -4.42 17.47 5.90
CA MET A 337 -5.83 17.74 6.20
C MET A 337 -6.30 17.16 7.54
N HIS A 338 -5.40 16.51 8.29
CA HIS A 338 -5.69 15.85 9.56
C HIS A 338 -6.82 14.80 9.46
N LEU A 339 -6.86 14.06 8.35
CA LEU A 339 -7.81 12.96 8.20
C LEU A 339 -7.53 11.89 9.26
N SER A 340 -8.54 11.54 10.05
CA SER A 340 -8.39 10.55 11.12
C SER A 340 -7.97 9.18 10.57
N PRO A 341 -7.10 8.43 11.29
CA PRO A 341 -6.61 7.13 10.83
C PRO A 341 -7.69 6.12 10.44
N GLU A 342 -8.87 6.20 11.08
CA GLU A 342 -10.06 5.38 10.76
C GLU A 342 -10.47 5.46 9.29
N PHE A 343 -10.32 6.63 8.66
CA PHE A 343 -10.73 6.90 7.28
C PHE A 343 -9.56 6.85 6.30
N ALA A 344 -8.32 7.01 6.77
CA ALA A 344 -7.14 7.14 5.92
C ALA A 344 -6.94 5.92 5.00
N MET A 345 -7.06 4.70 5.55
CA MET A 345 -6.84 3.44 4.80
C MET A 345 -7.93 3.15 3.75
N GLY A 346 -9.13 3.70 3.92
CA GLY A 346 -10.27 3.45 3.04
C GLY A 346 -10.47 4.50 1.96
N THR A 347 -9.41 5.23 1.60
CA THR A 347 -9.51 6.40 0.71
C THR A 347 -9.41 6.04 -0.77
N LEU A 348 -10.45 6.40 -1.53
CA LEU A 348 -10.55 6.23 -2.97
C LEU A 348 -10.66 7.59 -3.67
N ARG A 349 -9.95 7.73 -4.78
CA ARG A 349 -10.09 8.86 -5.70
C ARG A 349 -10.74 8.40 -6.99
N PHE A 350 -11.96 8.86 -7.20
CA PHE A 350 -12.65 8.80 -8.48
C PHE A 350 -12.42 10.11 -9.23
N SER A 351 -12.03 10.01 -10.49
CA SER A 351 -11.86 11.15 -11.38
C SER A 351 -12.47 10.85 -12.73
N LEU A 352 -13.50 11.62 -13.08
CA LEU A 352 -14.32 11.42 -14.26
C LEU A 352 -13.74 12.19 -15.46
N GLY A 353 -14.16 11.82 -16.67
CA GLY A 353 -13.74 12.48 -17.89
C GLY A 353 -14.86 12.60 -18.92
N ARG A 354 -14.55 13.30 -20.02
CA ARG A 354 -15.45 13.60 -21.14
C ARG A 354 -16.21 12.39 -21.67
N TYR A 355 -15.58 11.23 -21.67
CA TYR A 355 -16.17 10.00 -22.21
C TYR A 355 -16.89 9.16 -21.16
N THR A 356 -16.88 9.58 -19.88
CA THR A 356 -17.65 8.92 -18.83
C THR A 356 -19.14 9.14 -19.09
N THR A 357 -19.92 8.07 -18.94
CA THR A 357 -21.37 8.05 -19.18
C THR A 357 -22.16 7.81 -17.89
N GLU A 358 -23.46 8.15 -17.88
CA GLU A 358 -24.34 7.87 -16.73
C GLU A 358 -24.42 6.37 -16.42
N ASP A 359 -24.52 5.53 -17.46
CA ASP A 359 -24.59 4.07 -17.32
C ASP A 359 -23.32 3.49 -16.68
N GLU A 360 -22.14 4.03 -17.02
CA GLU A 360 -20.88 3.63 -16.38
C GLU A 360 -20.85 4.04 -14.90
N ILE A 361 -21.36 5.22 -14.55
CA ILE A 361 -21.46 5.66 -13.16
C ILE A 361 -22.42 4.76 -12.37
N ASP A 362 -23.59 4.47 -12.91
CA ASP A 362 -24.57 3.60 -12.24
C ASP A 362 -24.00 2.20 -12.00
N ARG A 363 -23.39 1.60 -13.03
CA ARG A 363 -22.73 0.30 -12.91
C ARG A 363 -21.59 0.32 -11.90
N ALA A 364 -20.75 1.36 -11.93
CA ALA A 364 -19.66 1.50 -10.98
C ALA A 364 -20.16 1.59 -9.54
N VAL A 365 -21.21 2.38 -9.30
CA VAL A 365 -21.80 2.50 -7.96
C VAL A 365 -22.35 1.14 -7.48
N GLU A 366 -23.09 0.41 -8.31
CA GLU A 366 -23.60 -0.92 -7.94
C GLU A 366 -22.46 -1.89 -7.57
N GLU A 367 -21.43 -1.96 -8.40
CA GLU A 367 -20.28 -2.86 -8.18
C GLU A 367 -19.51 -2.49 -6.92
N ILE A 368 -19.24 -1.20 -6.68
CA ILE A 368 -18.60 -0.71 -5.46
C ILE A 368 -19.43 -1.08 -4.23
N ILE A 369 -20.75 -0.88 -4.25
CA ILE A 369 -21.63 -1.22 -3.13
C ILE A 369 -21.61 -2.71 -2.82
N LEU A 370 -21.74 -3.56 -3.85
CA LEU A 370 -21.72 -5.01 -3.69
C LEU A 370 -20.38 -5.47 -3.09
N THR A 371 -19.27 -4.94 -3.60
CA THR A 371 -17.93 -5.27 -3.10
C THR A 371 -17.72 -4.76 -1.68
N VAL A 372 -18.13 -3.53 -1.34
CA VAL A 372 -18.03 -3.00 0.03
C VAL A 372 -18.88 -3.82 0.99
N LYS A 373 -20.10 -4.20 0.64
CA LYS A 373 -20.96 -5.06 1.48
C LYS A 373 -20.35 -6.44 1.70
N ARG A 374 -19.77 -7.03 0.65
CA ARG A 374 -19.07 -8.32 0.72
C ARG A 374 -17.84 -8.22 1.64
N LEU A 375 -16.99 -7.22 1.42
CA LEU A 375 -15.79 -6.98 2.23
C LEU A 375 -16.13 -6.72 3.70
N ARG A 376 -17.20 -5.96 4.00
CA ARG A 376 -17.67 -5.77 5.38
C ARG A 376 -18.21 -7.04 6.03
N ARG A 377 -18.75 -7.98 5.25
CA ARG A 377 -19.22 -9.27 5.75
C ARG A 377 -18.06 -10.23 6.01
N GLU A 378 -17.06 -10.22 5.15
CA GLU A 378 -15.87 -11.10 5.22
C GLU A 378 -14.83 -10.56 6.21
N ASN A 379 -14.76 -9.24 6.35
CA ASN A 379 -13.93 -8.49 7.30
C ASN A 379 -14.77 -7.38 7.95
N PRO A 380 -15.51 -7.66 9.05
CA PRO A 380 -16.21 -6.61 9.77
C PRO A 380 -15.23 -5.50 10.19
N PRO A 381 -15.66 -4.21 10.20
CA PRO A 381 -14.79 -3.05 10.38
C PRO A 381 -13.82 -3.25 11.55
N LEU A 382 -12.53 -3.18 11.23
CA LEU A 382 -11.43 -3.46 12.16
C LEU A 382 -11.22 -2.25 13.08
N TRP A 383 -11.47 -2.47 14.36
CA TRP A 383 -11.24 -1.52 15.44
C TRP A 383 -9.73 -1.35 15.68
N VAL A 384 -9.25 -0.12 15.83
CA VAL A 384 -7.99 0.14 16.53
C VAL A 384 -8.28 -0.04 18.03
N CYS A 385 -7.67 -1.04 18.66
CA CYS A 385 -7.95 -1.34 20.07
C CYS A 385 -7.38 -0.26 20.99
N ARG A 386 -8.19 0.19 21.95
CA ARG A 386 -7.70 0.86 23.16
C ARG A 386 -7.08 -0.20 24.07
N GLU A 387 -6.07 0.17 24.86
CA GLU A 387 -5.25 -0.75 25.69
C GLU A 387 -6.04 -1.69 26.61
N THR A 388 -7.31 -1.41 26.90
CA THR A 388 -8.10 -2.11 27.92
C THR A 388 -8.98 -3.27 27.41
N ASP A 389 -9.14 -3.47 26.09
CA ASP A 389 -10.03 -4.51 25.53
C ASP A 389 -9.39 -5.24 24.33
N ILE A 390 -8.36 -6.06 24.59
CA ILE A 390 -7.65 -6.82 23.55
C ILE A 390 -7.96 -8.32 23.70
N LYS A 391 -8.55 -8.92 22.65
CA LYS A 391 -8.79 -10.37 22.53
C LYS A 391 -8.10 -10.92 21.31
N LEU A 392 -6.98 -11.63 21.47
CA LEU A 392 -6.13 -12.02 20.34
C LEU A 392 -6.83 -12.91 19.30
N THR A 393 -7.77 -13.78 19.70
CA THR A 393 -8.45 -14.69 18.76
C THR A 393 -9.39 -13.97 17.80
N HIS A 394 -9.73 -12.70 18.05
CA HIS A 394 -10.52 -11.85 17.14
C HIS A 394 -9.69 -11.30 15.97
N PHE A 395 -8.35 -11.37 16.04
CA PHE A 395 -7.44 -10.83 15.04
C PHE A 395 -6.94 -11.89 14.04
N THR A 396 -7.54 -13.08 14.04
CA THR A 396 -7.11 -14.22 13.23
C THR A 396 -8.26 -14.79 12.42
N GLN A 397 -8.05 -15.05 11.12
CA GLN A 397 -9.04 -15.67 10.25
C GLN A 397 -9.27 -17.16 10.60
N GLY A 398 -8.23 -17.86 11.08
CA GLY A 398 -8.32 -19.23 11.60
C GLY A 398 -7.52 -19.44 12.90
N LEU A 399 -7.67 -20.60 13.54
CA LEU A 399 -7.09 -20.89 14.86
C LEU A 399 -5.96 -21.92 14.79
N GLY A 400 -4.78 -21.57 15.32
CA GLY A 400 -3.72 -22.51 15.65
C GLY A 400 -3.12 -23.21 14.43
N CYS A 401 -2.68 -24.46 14.63
CA CYS A 401 -2.08 -25.27 13.57
C CYS A 401 -3.00 -25.52 12.36
N ALA A 402 -4.31 -25.28 12.44
CA ALA A 402 -5.23 -25.40 11.30
C ALA A 402 -5.06 -24.28 10.25
N CYS A 403 -4.36 -23.19 10.59
CA CYS A 403 -3.98 -22.16 9.62
C CYS A 403 -2.77 -22.58 8.75
N LYS A 404 -2.09 -23.68 9.09
CA LYS A 404 -1.03 -24.24 8.25
C LYS A 404 -1.66 -24.86 7.00
N LEU A 405 -0.97 -24.76 5.86
CA LEU A 405 -1.30 -25.57 4.69
C LEU A 405 -1.33 -27.05 5.10
N GLN A 406 -2.33 -27.79 4.63
CA GLN A 406 -2.44 -29.22 4.94
C GLN A 406 -1.18 -29.94 4.45
N PRO A 407 -0.56 -30.85 5.26
CA PRO A 407 0.66 -31.56 4.87
C PRO A 407 0.57 -32.23 3.49
N ALA A 408 -0.59 -32.79 3.14
CA ALA A 408 -0.81 -33.43 1.84
C ALA A 408 -0.62 -32.50 0.63
N VAL A 409 -1.04 -31.23 0.74
CA VAL A 409 -0.88 -30.23 -0.35
C VAL A 409 0.60 -29.87 -0.51
N LEU A 410 1.30 -29.69 0.61
CA LEU A 410 2.71 -29.36 0.61
C LEU A 410 3.58 -30.53 0.11
N GLU A 411 3.23 -31.76 0.49
CA GLU A 411 3.87 -32.98 -0.03
C GLU A 411 3.79 -33.09 -1.55
N GLU A 412 2.63 -32.79 -2.16
CA GLU A 412 2.48 -32.83 -3.62
C GLU A 412 3.39 -31.83 -4.33
N VAL A 413 3.63 -30.68 -3.71
CA VAL A 413 4.52 -29.64 -4.25
C VAL A 413 5.98 -30.05 -4.06
N ILE A 414 6.38 -30.45 -2.86
CA ILE A 414 7.78 -30.77 -2.58
C ILE A 414 8.21 -32.06 -3.30
N LYS A 415 7.32 -33.05 -3.54
CA LYS A 415 7.62 -34.23 -4.39
C LYS A 415 8.05 -33.86 -5.81
N LYS A 416 7.70 -32.67 -6.31
CA LYS A 416 8.07 -32.17 -7.64
C LYS A 416 9.40 -31.41 -7.64
N ILE A 417 9.98 -31.11 -6.48
CA ILE A 417 11.24 -30.38 -6.35
C ILE A 417 12.39 -31.39 -6.29
N PRO A 418 13.31 -31.40 -7.27
CA PRO A 418 14.43 -32.32 -7.27
C PRO A 418 15.39 -32.01 -6.10
N LEU A 419 15.68 -33.01 -5.28
CA LEU A 419 16.74 -32.92 -4.26
C LEU A 419 18.11 -32.90 -4.96
N LEU A 420 18.69 -31.71 -5.09
CA LEU A 420 19.97 -31.50 -5.77
C LEU A 420 21.18 -31.98 -4.94
N ILE A 421 21.01 -32.16 -3.62
CA ILE A 421 22.06 -32.57 -2.68
C ILE A 421 21.46 -33.51 -1.63
N SER A 422 21.95 -34.75 -1.53
CA SER A 422 21.66 -35.65 -0.41
C SER A 422 22.83 -35.68 0.57
N SER A 423 22.55 -35.59 1.87
CA SER A 423 23.57 -35.68 2.91
C SER A 423 23.47 -37.02 3.63
N PRO A 424 24.55 -37.82 3.71
CA PRO A 424 24.53 -39.11 4.42
C PRO A 424 24.32 -38.96 5.93
N ASN A 425 24.46 -37.74 6.46
CA ASN A 425 24.27 -37.41 7.86
C ASN A 425 22.82 -37.05 8.20
N LEU A 426 21.93 -36.91 7.22
CA LEU A 426 20.51 -36.67 7.48
C LEU A 426 19.84 -37.98 7.91
N LEU A 427 19.36 -38.04 9.15
CA LEU A 427 18.75 -39.24 9.75
C LEU A 427 17.22 -39.23 9.69
N VAL A 428 16.63 -38.04 9.73
CA VAL A 428 15.20 -37.75 9.59
C VAL A 428 15.09 -36.46 8.80
N GLY A 429 14.33 -36.48 7.71
CA GLY A 429 14.27 -35.42 6.73
C GLY A 429 12.91 -35.32 6.06
N TYR A 430 12.90 -34.71 4.88
CA TYR A 430 11.68 -34.48 4.11
C TYR A 430 10.91 -35.78 3.79
N GLU A 431 11.62 -36.88 3.61
CA GLU A 431 11.09 -38.19 3.24
C GLU A 431 10.23 -38.88 4.30
N THR A 432 10.31 -38.50 5.59
CA THR A 432 9.58 -39.20 6.68
C THR A 432 8.36 -38.45 7.21
N SER A 433 8.00 -37.29 6.65
CA SER A 433 6.84 -36.47 7.09
C SER A 433 6.84 -36.18 8.60
N ASP A 434 8.02 -36.14 9.23
CA ASP A 434 8.19 -35.72 10.62
C ASP A 434 8.22 -34.19 10.71
N ASP A 435 7.67 -33.65 11.81
CA ASP A 435 7.66 -32.20 12.09
C ASP A 435 9.05 -31.66 12.52
N ALA A 436 10.04 -32.54 12.69
CA ALA A 436 11.40 -32.21 13.06
C ALA A 436 12.44 -32.90 12.16
N CYS A 437 13.53 -32.20 11.87
CA CYS A 437 14.69 -32.72 11.15
C CYS A 437 15.74 -33.23 12.13
N VAL A 438 16.40 -34.35 11.81
CA VAL A 438 17.52 -34.88 12.60
C VAL A 438 18.78 -34.99 11.75
N TYR A 439 19.83 -34.28 12.13
CA TYR A 439 21.11 -34.24 11.44
C TYR A 439 22.24 -34.74 12.33
N LYS A 440 22.91 -35.81 11.90
CA LYS A 440 24.05 -36.41 12.58
C LYS A 440 25.28 -35.51 12.50
N THR A 441 25.82 -35.10 13.63
CA THR A 441 27.09 -34.35 13.69
C THR A 441 28.27 -35.29 13.85
N ASP A 442 28.10 -36.34 14.66
CA ASP A 442 29.07 -37.42 14.86
C ASP A 442 28.37 -38.72 15.32
N GLU A 443 29.14 -39.75 15.67
CA GLU A 443 28.60 -41.07 16.08
C GLU A 443 27.76 -41.04 17.35
N ASN A 444 27.99 -40.08 18.25
CA ASN A 444 27.33 -39.99 19.55
C ASN A 444 26.30 -38.86 19.63
N LEU A 445 26.31 -37.93 18.67
CA LEU A 445 25.49 -36.74 18.70
C LEU A 445 24.79 -36.46 17.35
N ALA A 446 23.50 -36.17 17.44
CA ALA A 446 22.70 -35.59 16.37
C ALA A 446 21.95 -34.36 16.89
N LEU A 447 21.78 -33.38 16.00
CA LEU A 447 20.94 -32.22 16.22
C LEU A 447 19.52 -32.54 15.77
N VAL A 448 18.54 -32.12 16.57
CA VAL A 448 17.13 -32.15 16.21
C VAL A 448 16.64 -30.73 16.10
N SER A 449 16.09 -30.34 14.96
CA SER A 449 15.58 -28.99 14.75
C SER A 449 14.14 -29.05 14.26
N ALA A 450 13.27 -28.28 14.92
CA ALA A 450 11.86 -28.12 14.55
C ALA A 450 11.54 -26.63 14.41
N LEU A 451 10.58 -26.30 13.55
CA LEU A 451 10.04 -24.96 13.44
C LEU A 451 8.53 -25.04 13.50
N ASP A 452 7.95 -24.39 14.50
CA ASP A 452 6.51 -24.32 14.63
C ASP A 452 6.05 -22.93 15.05
N PHE A 453 5.07 -22.40 14.34
CA PHE A 453 4.42 -21.13 14.59
C PHE A 453 2.98 -21.14 14.06
N PHE A 454 2.10 -20.41 14.74
CA PHE A 454 0.67 -20.41 14.43
C PHE A 454 -0.02 -19.12 14.90
N THR A 455 -1.30 -18.97 14.56
CA THR A 455 -2.14 -17.85 14.97
C THR A 455 -2.73 -18.05 16.38
N PRO A 456 -2.98 -16.99 17.15
CA PRO A 456 -3.60 -17.07 18.48
C PRO A 456 -4.74 -18.08 18.63
N ILE A 457 -4.63 -18.93 19.66
CA ILE A 457 -5.67 -19.90 20.08
C ILE A 457 -6.31 -19.57 21.43
N VAL A 458 -5.81 -18.53 22.09
CA VAL A 458 -6.29 -17.98 23.35
C VAL A 458 -6.24 -16.46 23.26
N ASP A 459 -7.05 -15.78 24.05
CA ASP A 459 -7.14 -14.32 24.00
C ASP A 459 -6.01 -13.62 24.76
N ASP A 460 -5.46 -14.25 25.80
CA ASP A 460 -4.42 -13.66 26.63
C ASP A 460 -3.03 -13.74 25.93
N PRO A 461 -2.34 -12.61 25.72
CA PRO A 461 -1.05 -12.59 25.02
C PRO A 461 0.05 -13.39 25.70
N TYR A 462 0.12 -13.34 27.03
CA TYR A 462 1.12 -14.08 27.80
C TYR A 462 0.90 -15.60 27.67
N GLN A 463 -0.34 -16.06 27.82
CA GLN A 463 -0.72 -17.45 27.62
C GLN A 463 -0.45 -17.90 26.19
N PHE A 464 -0.74 -17.07 25.19
CA PHE A 464 -0.47 -17.41 23.80
C PHE A 464 1.02 -17.65 23.56
N GLY A 465 1.89 -16.74 24.03
CA GLY A 465 3.34 -16.93 23.96
C GLY A 465 3.80 -18.22 24.64
N ALA A 466 3.31 -18.48 25.85
CA ALA A 466 3.65 -19.69 26.60
C ALA A 466 3.15 -20.98 25.92
N ILE A 467 1.94 -20.97 25.34
CA ILE A 467 1.40 -22.15 24.63
C ILE A 467 2.18 -22.40 23.34
N ALA A 468 2.48 -21.37 22.57
CA ALA A 468 3.30 -21.49 21.36
C ALA A 468 4.66 -22.11 21.69
N THR A 469 5.31 -21.69 22.78
CA THR A 469 6.56 -22.31 23.23
C THR A 469 6.40 -23.76 23.67
N ALA A 470 5.35 -24.09 24.41
CA ALA A 470 5.09 -25.48 24.78
C ALA A 470 4.86 -26.38 23.55
N ASN A 471 4.21 -25.85 22.51
CA ASN A 471 3.97 -26.54 21.25
C ASN A 471 5.27 -26.77 20.48
N SER A 472 6.06 -25.72 20.20
CA SER A 472 7.32 -25.85 19.46
C SER A 472 8.34 -26.78 20.15
N LEU A 473 8.29 -26.88 21.49
CA LEU A 473 9.12 -27.82 22.24
C LEU A 473 8.64 -29.28 22.14
N SER A 474 7.35 -29.48 21.89
CA SER A 474 6.74 -30.81 21.86
C SER A 474 7.24 -31.65 20.69
N ASP A 475 7.52 -31.02 19.54
CA ASP A 475 8.16 -31.70 18.40
C ASP A 475 9.53 -32.28 18.79
N ILE A 476 10.34 -31.52 19.52
CA ILE A 476 11.66 -31.98 20.00
C ILE A 476 11.49 -33.13 21.01
N TYR A 477 10.53 -33.01 21.92
CA TYR A 477 10.25 -34.06 22.91
C TYR A 477 9.71 -35.35 22.28
N ALA A 478 8.90 -35.24 21.21
CA ALA A 478 8.35 -36.37 20.48
C ALA A 478 9.43 -37.19 19.77
N MET A 479 10.52 -36.55 19.34
CA MET A 479 11.71 -37.23 18.79
C MET A 479 12.58 -37.91 19.86
N GLY A 480 12.25 -37.73 21.15
CA GLY A 480 13.06 -38.20 22.28
C GLY A 480 14.31 -37.34 22.54
N ALA A 481 14.37 -36.15 21.96
CA ALA A 481 15.52 -35.26 22.06
C ALA A 481 15.43 -34.33 23.27
N LYS A 482 16.60 -33.86 23.73
CA LYS A 482 16.69 -32.83 24.77
C LYS A 482 16.82 -31.45 24.11
N PRO A 483 15.88 -30.51 24.32
CA PRO A 483 16.01 -29.15 23.83
C PRO A 483 17.28 -28.46 24.35
N LEU A 484 17.91 -27.62 23.51
CA LEU A 484 19.09 -26.83 23.87
C LEU A 484 18.81 -25.33 23.90
N PHE A 485 18.22 -24.79 22.83
CA PHE A 485 17.88 -23.36 22.70
C PHE A 485 16.76 -23.18 21.66
N ALA A 486 16.19 -21.97 21.61
CA ALA A 486 15.19 -21.60 20.61
C ALA A 486 15.42 -20.19 20.03
N LEU A 487 14.80 -19.91 18.89
CA LEU A 487 14.72 -18.61 18.24
C LEU A 487 13.25 -18.25 17.97
N ASN A 488 12.86 -17.01 18.26
CA ASN A 488 11.50 -16.53 18.02
C ASN A 488 11.26 -16.27 16.53
N ILE A 489 10.04 -16.58 16.08
CA ILE A 489 9.50 -16.11 14.81
C ILE A 489 8.21 -15.36 15.09
N VAL A 490 8.17 -14.10 14.68
CA VAL A 490 7.04 -13.20 14.95
C VAL A 490 6.57 -12.54 13.66
N ALA A 491 5.28 -12.65 13.37
CA ALA A 491 4.59 -11.79 12.43
C ALA A 491 3.59 -10.96 13.25
N PHE A 492 3.78 -9.65 13.34
CA PHE A 492 3.04 -8.80 14.27
C PHE A 492 2.35 -7.66 13.53
N PRO A 493 1.03 -7.44 13.72
CA PRO A 493 0.32 -6.33 13.09
C PRO A 493 0.57 -5.03 13.86
N SER A 494 1.72 -4.41 13.61
CA SER A 494 2.20 -3.25 14.39
C SER A 494 1.27 -2.03 14.30
N HIS A 495 0.50 -1.92 13.23
CA HIS A 495 -0.52 -0.88 13.03
C HIS A 495 -1.85 -1.15 13.77
N ARG A 496 -2.09 -2.38 14.26
CA ARG A 496 -3.38 -2.79 14.88
C ARG A 496 -3.27 -3.14 16.35
N LEU A 497 -2.13 -3.67 16.79
CA LEU A 497 -1.90 -4.08 18.17
C LEU A 497 -0.78 -3.24 18.80
N PRO A 498 -0.94 -2.77 20.04
CA PRO A 498 0.11 -2.02 20.72
C PRO A 498 1.30 -2.93 21.02
N LEU A 499 2.52 -2.38 21.01
CA LEU A 499 3.75 -3.14 21.26
C LEU A 499 3.77 -3.84 22.64
N ALA A 500 3.00 -3.36 23.62
CA ALA A 500 2.82 -4.02 24.91
C ALA A 500 2.22 -5.44 24.78
N VAL A 501 1.43 -5.72 23.73
CA VAL A 501 0.94 -7.06 23.43
C VAL A 501 2.10 -7.97 23.02
N LEU A 502 2.98 -7.48 22.14
CA LEU A 502 4.17 -8.22 21.72
C LEU A 502 5.09 -8.51 22.92
N GLU A 503 5.30 -7.52 23.78
CA GLU A 503 6.08 -7.68 25.02
C GLU A 503 5.53 -8.84 25.88
N ASN A 504 4.20 -8.88 26.09
CA ASN A 504 3.57 -9.94 26.88
C ASN A 504 3.68 -11.34 26.23
N ILE A 505 3.56 -11.43 24.89
CA ILE A 505 3.78 -12.68 24.16
C ILE A 505 5.21 -13.18 24.37
N LEU A 506 6.19 -12.31 24.16
CA LEU A 506 7.61 -12.66 24.31
C LEU A 506 7.96 -13.03 25.76
N LYS A 507 7.32 -12.38 26.74
CA LYS A 507 7.46 -12.73 28.16
C LYS A 507 6.93 -14.13 28.45
N GLY A 508 5.71 -14.44 28.03
CA GLY A 508 5.12 -15.78 28.20
C GLY A 508 5.94 -16.88 27.54
N ALA A 509 6.48 -16.61 26.36
CA ALA A 509 7.38 -17.52 25.66
C ALA A 509 8.68 -17.77 26.44
N THR A 510 9.29 -16.69 26.94
CA THR A 510 10.53 -16.76 27.71
C THR A 510 10.35 -17.53 29.02
N ASP A 511 9.27 -17.27 29.76
CA ASP A 511 8.98 -17.97 31.02
C ASP A 511 8.73 -19.47 30.79
N LYS A 512 8.04 -19.83 29.69
CA LYS A 512 7.85 -21.24 29.33
C LYS A 512 9.15 -21.92 28.88
N ALA A 513 9.99 -21.25 28.11
CA ALA A 513 11.31 -21.76 27.71
C ALA A 513 12.21 -21.99 28.93
N ALA A 514 12.17 -21.09 29.92
CA ALA A 514 12.86 -21.24 31.18
C ALA A 514 12.37 -22.46 31.98
N GLU A 515 11.06 -22.74 32.01
CA GLU A 515 10.50 -23.97 32.61
C GLU A 515 11.05 -25.24 31.93
N ALA A 516 11.23 -25.21 30.61
CA ALA A 516 11.85 -26.31 29.87
C ALA A 516 13.36 -26.45 30.17
N GLY A 517 13.99 -25.38 30.63
CA GLY A 517 15.42 -25.29 30.95
C GLY A 517 16.28 -24.86 29.78
N ILE A 518 15.75 -24.07 28.84
CA ILE A 518 16.48 -23.57 27.67
C ILE A 518 16.37 -22.04 27.54
N PRO A 519 17.36 -21.37 26.94
CA PRO A 519 17.27 -19.97 26.56
C PRO A 519 16.61 -19.79 25.18
N ILE A 520 15.93 -18.65 25.01
CA ILE A 520 15.61 -18.10 23.68
C ILE A 520 16.75 -17.14 23.30
N MET A 521 17.48 -17.46 22.24
CA MET A 521 18.76 -16.83 21.89
C MET A 521 18.64 -15.68 20.88
N GLY A 522 17.44 -15.44 20.34
CA GLY A 522 17.20 -14.43 19.32
C GLY A 522 15.91 -14.70 18.56
N GLY A 523 15.82 -14.16 17.35
CA GLY A 523 14.66 -14.35 16.49
C GLY A 523 14.55 -13.26 15.42
N HIS A 524 13.48 -13.33 14.64
CA HIS A 524 13.13 -12.28 13.68
C HIS A 524 11.66 -11.88 13.81
N THR A 525 11.38 -10.64 13.43
CA THR A 525 10.02 -10.08 13.45
C THR A 525 9.75 -9.40 12.11
N ILE A 526 8.55 -9.61 11.59
CA ILE A 526 8.04 -8.90 10.42
C ILE A 526 6.73 -8.19 10.79
N ASP A 527 6.45 -7.09 10.10
CA ASP A 527 5.12 -6.51 10.11
C ASP A 527 4.21 -7.34 9.19
N ASP A 528 3.02 -7.71 9.67
CA ASP A 528 2.09 -8.59 8.96
C ASP A 528 0.65 -8.28 9.35
N ALA A 529 -0.31 -8.55 8.45
CA ALA A 529 -1.71 -8.25 8.71
C ALA A 529 -2.34 -9.08 9.85
N GLU A 530 -1.80 -10.26 10.14
CA GLU A 530 -2.25 -11.14 11.22
C GLU A 530 -1.13 -11.55 12.16
N LEU A 531 -1.46 -11.61 13.46
CA LEU A 531 -0.54 -12.09 14.49
C LEU A 531 -0.22 -13.59 14.31
N LYS A 532 1.07 -13.89 14.16
CA LYS A 532 1.61 -15.27 14.18
C LYS A 532 2.82 -15.29 15.09
N PHE A 533 2.90 -16.31 15.93
CA PHE A 533 4.02 -16.47 16.85
C PHE A 533 4.40 -17.94 16.99
N GLY A 534 5.69 -18.18 17.18
CA GLY A 534 6.24 -19.49 17.45
C GLY A 534 7.76 -19.47 17.51
N LEU A 535 8.36 -20.65 17.51
CA LEU A 535 9.80 -20.81 17.67
C LEU A 535 10.40 -21.84 16.72
N ALA A 536 11.61 -21.55 16.28
CA ALA A 536 12.55 -22.56 15.82
C ALA A 536 13.30 -23.10 17.04
N VAL A 537 13.18 -24.40 17.31
CA VAL A 537 13.81 -25.04 18.47
C VAL A 537 14.87 -26.00 17.99
N THR A 538 16.03 -25.98 18.64
CA THR A 538 17.11 -26.94 18.41
C THR A 538 17.39 -27.71 19.69
N GLY A 539 17.48 -29.04 19.55
CA GLY A 539 17.83 -29.98 20.60
C GLY A 539 18.90 -30.96 20.15
N THR A 540 19.24 -31.88 21.06
CA THR A 540 20.24 -32.92 20.83
C THR A 540 19.71 -34.28 21.21
N ILE A 541 20.18 -35.29 20.48
CA ILE A 541 19.88 -36.69 20.75
C ILE A 541 21.06 -37.56 20.33
N HIS A 542 21.16 -38.76 20.92
CA HIS A 542 22.04 -39.79 20.39
C HIS A 542 21.43 -40.38 19.11
N PRO A 543 22.18 -40.55 18.00
CA PRO A 543 21.64 -41.04 16.72
C PRO A 543 20.81 -42.34 16.82
N ASN A 544 21.20 -43.26 17.70
CA ASN A 544 20.49 -44.54 17.90
C ASN A 544 19.25 -44.48 18.82
N LYS A 545 18.88 -43.29 19.33
CA LYS A 545 17.73 -43.12 20.26
C LYS A 545 16.58 -42.32 19.67
N ILE A 546 16.62 -42.04 18.36
CA ILE A 546 15.61 -41.23 17.67
C ILE A 546 14.27 -41.96 17.70
N MET A 547 13.26 -41.29 18.26
CA MET A 547 11.88 -41.71 18.12
C MET A 547 11.35 -41.20 16.79
N ARG A 548 10.63 -42.06 16.07
CA ARG A 548 10.00 -41.72 14.79
C ARG A 548 8.49 -41.71 14.93
N ASN A 549 7.81 -40.93 14.11
CA ASN A 549 6.35 -40.94 14.00
C ASN A 549 5.76 -42.23 13.39
N CYS A 550 6.60 -43.18 12.98
CA CYS A 550 6.19 -44.39 12.28
C CYS A 550 6.94 -45.64 12.77
N GLY A 551 6.37 -46.82 12.51
CA GLY A 551 6.99 -48.10 12.89
C GLY A 551 6.26 -48.87 13.99
N ALA A 552 4.96 -48.62 14.18
CA ALA A 552 4.12 -49.40 15.07
C ALA A 552 4.15 -50.90 14.71
N LYS A 553 3.97 -51.77 15.71
CA LYS A 553 4.00 -53.23 15.60
C LYS A 553 2.69 -53.85 16.10
N PRO A 554 2.30 -55.04 15.61
CA PRO A 554 1.18 -55.78 16.18
C PRO A 554 1.34 -56.00 17.68
N GLY A 555 0.30 -55.66 18.45
CA GLY A 555 0.29 -55.80 19.91
C GLY A 555 0.72 -54.56 20.68
N ASP A 556 1.21 -53.51 20.00
CA ASP A 556 1.52 -52.23 20.63
C ASP A 556 0.27 -51.60 21.27
N ARG A 557 0.50 -50.85 22.36
CA ARG A 557 -0.54 -50.09 23.06
C ARG A 557 -0.35 -48.60 22.80
N ILE A 558 -1.44 -47.92 22.46
CA ILE A 558 -1.45 -46.46 22.30
C ILE A 558 -1.56 -45.83 23.69
N ILE A 559 -0.63 -44.93 24.00
CA ILE A 559 -0.64 -44.14 25.24
C ILE A 559 -0.80 -42.67 24.85
N LEU A 560 -1.86 -42.04 25.35
CA LEU A 560 -2.07 -40.60 25.18
C LEU A 560 -1.60 -39.89 26.45
N THR A 561 -0.67 -38.95 26.27
CA THR A 561 -0.08 -38.17 27.37
C THR A 561 -0.94 -36.95 27.75
N LYS A 562 -1.86 -36.56 26.85
CA LYS A 562 -2.82 -35.47 27.02
C LYS A 562 -4.19 -35.87 26.46
N PRO A 563 -5.30 -35.28 26.95
CA PRO A 563 -6.63 -35.46 26.35
C PRO A 563 -6.68 -34.96 24.90
N ILE A 564 -7.55 -35.55 24.10
CA ILE A 564 -7.80 -35.09 22.72
C ILE A 564 -8.97 -34.09 22.68
N GLY A 565 -9.14 -33.37 21.57
CA GLY A 565 -10.28 -32.45 21.39
C GLY A 565 -10.00 -30.97 21.67
N SER A 566 -8.73 -30.60 21.90
CA SER A 566 -8.27 -29.22 22.09
C SER A 566 -8.70 -28.26 20.96
N GLY A 567 -8.77 -28.71 19.71
CA GLY A 567 -9.26 -27.89 18.59
C GLY A 567 -10.74 -27.50 18.70
N ILE A 568 -11.58 -28.40 19.23
CA ILE A 568 -13.01 -28.10 19.47
C ILE A 568 -13.13 -27.09 20.60
N LEU A 569 -12.37 -27.28 21.68
CA LEU A 569 -12.37 -26.36 22.83
C LEU A 569 -11.83 -24.98 22.46
N SER A 570 -10.79 -24.90 21.63
CA SER A 570 -10.27 -23.65 21.06
C SER A 570 -11.32 -22.91 20.23
N THR A 571 -12.05 -23.64 19.39
CA THR A 571 -13.16 -23.07 18.60
C THR A 571 -14.30 -22.57 19.50
N ALA A 572 -14.68 -23.36 20.52
CA ALA A 572 -15.70 -22.97 21.49
C ALA A 572 -15.28 -21.75 22.32
N LEU A 573 -13.99 -21.64 22.66
CA LEU A 573 -13.41 -20.48 23.35
C LEU A 573 -13.53 -19.22 22.48
N LYS A 574 -13.13 -19.28 21.20
CA LYS A 574 -13.29 -18.16 20.24
C LYS A 574 -14.74 -17.70 20.11
N GLN A 575 -15.70 -18.62 20.19
CA GLN A 575 -17.14 -18.31 20.11
C GLN A 575 -17.75 -17.86 21.45
N GLY A 576 -16.97 -17.83 22.54
CA GLY A 576 -17.47 -17.51 23.88
C GLY A 576 -18.42 -18.56 24.46
N LEU A 577 -18.36 -19.80 23.95
CA LEU A 577 -19.23 -20.90 24.35
C LEU A 577 -18.63 -21.79 25.45
N LEU A 578 -17.35 -21.59 25.77
CA LEU A 578 -16.64 -22.40 26.75
C LEU A 578 -16.95 -21.94 28.18
N GLN A 579 -17.33 -22.87 29.05
CA GLN A 579 -17.49 -22.58 30.48
C GLN A 579 -16.11 -22.36 31.14
N LYS A 580 -16.02 -21.41 32.09
CA LYS A 580 -14.76 -21.08 32.78
C LYS A 580 -14.03 -22.28 33.38
N SER A 581 -14.75 -23.22 34.01
CA SER A 581 -14.14 -24.44 34.57
C SER A 581 -13.51 -25.34 33.51
N THR A 582 -14.07 -25.37 32.29
CA THR A 582 -13.54 -26.13 31.17
C THR A 582 -12.36 -25.40 30.51
N GLU A 583 -12.44 -24.07 30.44
CA GLU A 583 -11.35 -23.22 29.96
C GLU A 583 -10.08 -23.38 30.79
N GLU A 584 -10.18 -23.37 32.13
CA GLU A 584 -9.03 -23.59 33.02
C GLU A 584 -8.34 -24.94 32.78
N ILE A 585 -9.12 -26.01 32.59
CA ILE A 585 -8.60 -27.35 32.29
C ILE A 585 -7.94 -27.38 30.92
N PHE A 586 -8.58 -26.76 29.92
CA PHE A 586 -8.07 -26.63 28.56
C PHE A 586 -6.72 -25.89 28.53
N LEU A 587 -6.65 -24.72 29.16
CA LEU A 587 -5.43 -23.90 29.24
C LEU A 587 -4.32 -24.65 29.97
N LYS A 588 -4.63 -25.29 31.10
CA LYS A 588 -3.67 -26.11 31.84
C LYS A 588 -3.05 -27.20 30.97
N ASN A 589 -3.85 -27.89 30.15
CA ASN A 589 -3.35 -28.94 29.26
C ASN A 589 -2.44 -28.38 28.16
N LEU A 590 -2.81 -27.25 27.55
CA LEU A 590 -1.99 -26.61 26.52
C LEU A 590 -0.66 -26.07 27.06
N LEU A 591 -0.67 -25.51 28.26
CA LEU A 591 0.52 -24.94 28.91
C LEU A 591 1.46 -26.01 29.49
N THR A 592 1.03 -27.26 29.59
CA THR A 592 1.84 -28.36 30.16
C THR A 592 2.91 -28.80 29.16
N LEU A 593 4.18 -28.75 29.56
CA LEU A 593 5.28 -29.27 28.75
C LEU A 593 5.24 -30.80 28.66
N ASN A 594 5.56 -31.34 27.47
CA ASN A 594 5.70 -32.78 27.24
C ASN A 594 7.02 -33.37 27.79
N LYS A 595 7.85 -32.56 28.46
CA LYS A 595 9.16 -32.94 29.02
C LYS A 595 9.14 -34.22 29.84
N LYS A 596 8.28 -34.27 30.87
CA LYS A 596 8.20 -35.43 31.78
C LYS A 596 7.70 -36.68 31.06
N ALA A 597 6.76 -36.53 30.13
CA ALA A 597 6.28 -37.63 29.32
C ALA A 597 7.41 -38.19 28.44
N SER A 598 8.20 -37.33 27.80
CA SER A 598 9.38 -37.71 27.01
C SER A 598 10.45 -38.40 27.85
N GLU A 599 10.78 -37.86 29.04
CA GLU A 599 11.73 -38.48 29.97
C GLU A 599 11.31 -39.89 30.41
N ILE A 600 10.02 -40.09 30.70
CA ILE A 600 9.46 -41.41 31.05
C ILE A 600 9.48 -42.33 29.84
N MET A 601 9.06 -41.85 28.66
CA MET A 601 9.02 -42.60 27.41
C MET A 601 10.38 -43.26 27.10
N LEU A 602 11.48 -42.54 27.30
CA LEU A 602 12.84 -43.03 27.07
C LEU A 602 13.25 -44.22 27.97
N SER A 603 12.50 -44.50 29.04
CA SER A 603 12.73 -45.65 29.93
C SER A 603 12.02 -46.93 29.47
N PHE A 604 11.22 -46.86 28.40
CA PHE A 604 10.44 -47.98 27.87
C PHE A 604 10.76 -48.26 26.40
N PRO A 605 10.56 -49.50 25.92
CA PRO A 605 10.66 -49.81 24.50
C PRO A 605 9.45 -49.20 23.76
N VAL A 606 9.68 -48.07 23.10
CA VAL A 606 8.67 -47.35 22.30
C VAL A 606 8.97 -47.55 20.82
N THR A 607 7.94 -47.93 20.07
CA THR A 607 8.04 -48.30 18.64
C THR A 607 7.75 -47.14 17.70
N ALA A 608 6.88 -46.22 18.11
CA ALA A 608 6.58 -44.97 17.40
C ALA A 608 6.06 -43.90 18.39
N CYS A 609 6.33 -42.63 18.10
CA CYS A 609 5.86 -41.49 18.89
C CYS A 609 5.65 -40.26 17.99
N THR A 610 4.60 -39.49 18.24
CA THR A 610 4.29 -38.25 17.52
C THR A 610 3.61 -37.27 18.46
N ASP A 611 3.74 -35.97 18.21
CA ASP A 611 2.97 -34.96 18.91
C ASP A 611 1.63 -34.77 18.21
N VAL A 612 0.53 -34.99 18.94
CA VAL A 612 -0.82 -34.87 18.38
C VAL A 612 -1.32 -33.45 18.68
N THR A 613 -1.15 -32.55 17.72
CA THR A 613 -1.65 -31.17 17.82
C THR A 613 -2.89 -30.95 16.96
N GLY A 614 -3.74 -30.04 17.40
CA GLY A 614 -4.76 -29.42 16.56
C GLY A 614 -5.99 -30.26 16.20
N PHE A 615 -5.88 -31.35 15.41
CA PHE A 615 -7.02 -31.76 14.57
C PHE A 615 -7.24 -33.26 14.30
N GLY A 616 -6.56 -34.20 14.97
CA GLY A 616 -7.11 -35.55 15.15
C GLY A 616 -6.13 -36.71 15.31
N LEU A 617 -6.43 -37.60 16.27
CA LEU A 617 -5.71 -38.86 16.55
C LEU A 617 -5.58 -39.77 15.32
N LEU A 618 -6.57 -39.79 14.43
CA LEU A 618 -6.66 -40.76 13.34
C LEU A 618 -5.58 -40.56 12.27
N GLY A 619 -5.24 -39.32 11.92
CA GLY A 619 -4.21 -39.03 10.91
C GLY A 619 -2.83 -39.49 11.38
N HIS A 620 -2.45 -39.10 12.59
CA HIS A 620 -1.21 -39.53 13.22
C HIS A 620 -1.14 -41.06 13.37
N LEU A 621 -2.24 -41.69 13.78
CA LEU A 621 -2.31 -43.15 13.91
C LEU A 621 -2.17 -43.87 12.57
N MET A 622 -2.73 -43.29 11.49
CA MET A 622 -2.56 -43.82 10.14
C MET A 622 -1.08 -43.82 9.74
N GLU A 623 -0.36 -42.71 9.93
CA GLU A 623 1.08 -42.63 9.62
C GLU A 623 1.91 -43.59 10.49
N MET A 624 1.55 -43.76 11.77
CA MET A 624 2.19 -44.75 12.65
C MET A 624 2.09 -46.18 12.13
N CYS A 625 0.93 -46.56 11.59
CA CYS A 625 0.60 -47.91 11.13
C CYS A 625 1.03 -48.20 9.68
N LYS A 626 1.23 -47.17 8.86
CA LYS A 626 1.42 -47.26 7.41
C LYS A 626 2.62 -48.11 6.98
N PRO A 627 3.84 -47.99 7.56
CA PRO A 627 4.95 -48.86 7.16
C PRO A 627 4.68 -50.35 7.42
N GLY A 628 3.99 -50.66 8.51
CA GLY A 628 3.67 -52.02 8.92
C GLY A 628 2.42 -52.61 8.27
N HIS A 629 1.71 -51.85 7.44
CA HIS A 629 0.40 -52.24 6.87
C HIS A 629 -0.60 -52.69 7.95
N LEU A 630 -0.57 -51.99 9.10
CA LEU A 630 -1.36 -52.35 10.27
C LEU A 630 -2.71 -51.63 10.28
N GLY A 631 -3.71 -52.27 10.89
CA GLY A 631 -4.94 -51.62 11.32
C GLY A 631 -4.89 -51.33 12.83
N ALA A 632 -5.58 -50.27 13.27
CA ALA A 632 -5.71 -49.94 14.69
C ALA A 632 -7.18 -50.02 15.14
N ILE A 633 -7.41 -50.52 16.36
CA ILE A 633 -8.74 -50.59 16.98
C ILE A 633 -8.78 -49.62 18.14
N LEU A 634 -9.69 -48.64 18.07
CA LEU A 634 -9.90 -47.64 19.12
C LEU A 634 -11.19 -47.92 19.89
N TYR A 635 -11.09 -48.05 21.21
CA TYR A 635 -12.25 -48.20 22.07
C TYR A 635 -12.63 -46.84 22.66
N ARG A 636 -13.78 -46.28 22.27
CA ARG A 636 -14.26 -44.96 22.74
C ARG A 636 -14.14 -44.76 24.26
N ARG A 637 -14.48 -45.79 25.05
CA ARG A 637 -14.43 -45.76 26.52
C ARG A 637 -13.02 -45.61 27.12
N ALA A 638 -11.97 -45.85 26.33
CA ALA A 638 -10.57 -45.79 26.73
C ALA A 638 -9.85 -44.54 26.22
N ILE A 639 -10.56 -43.66 25.48
CA ILE A 639 -10.00 -42.42 24.97
C ILE A 639 -10.30 -41.30 25.98
N PRO A 640 -9.27 -40.68 26.60
CA PRO A 640 -9.46 -39.49 27.43
C PRO A 640 -9.92 -38.32 26.55
N LEU A 641 -11.19 -37.94 26.68
CA LEU A 641 -11.81 -36.76 26.08
C LEU A 641 -11.70 -35.56 27.02
#